data_AF-A0A4Q2LWR0-F1
#
_entry.id   AF-A0A4Q2LWR0-F1
#
_cell.length_a   1.000
_cell.length_b   1.000
_cell.length_c   1.000
_cell.angle_alpha   90.00
_cell.angle_beta   90.00
_cell.angle_gamma   90.00
#
_symmetry.space_group_name_H-M   'P 1'
#
loop_
_entity.id
_entity.type
_entity.pdbx_description
1 polymer ?
#
loop_
_entity_poly.entity_id
_entity_poly.type
_entity_poly.pdbx_seq_one_letter_code
_entity_poly.pdbx_strand_id
1 'polypeptide(L)'
;MTNEIRIVEYAPEYARSLAEMWNLSRDSWGGGGPMRTEQTIIAEHESASLLNVFLAVDGKEVVGYCSYSKYPNAEQTMYIPLLNVRPDYHSKKIGKSLILRAVQETVTRGYPYLDLFTWAGNTKAVPMYKKCGFFWEKSDNYTHMMNFMPLLLQMEALQPYFDQLDWYVDGTRELAVKPDGEEHAGFDLLTYTWANRGQAMRIDFEKSARGINRVETDDFLITTEIEHHELVFGSRYKVRYEIVNKSGKPLHYKMTGSDDKEIQFTAEAQGEVSERTVVEEQFVVNQPASPYSQWDIRPAVTSEWLINGRKLLLRTGITPKKPLKLRLQKSQHRSVIGVPNQLTLSLENQYREPAAFTITFEENSLLTLPRHSFQVSLPASGRCTVPIDYSLQQFGFYNASIKVEAACGQAEALSFSEKAHVLLKGYSGIYGGETEDEWFVANGAYSLHLYKKNNDFRMNYFDQGSPVSWGCPKLGKPYSQEFSTKQAAHVEWVQDNETIQLKAVYHSEDFPGVELTLITKLQANGFVQRHYEIERGQHAEQSPLYLQQPLYCSLTNSILPLNDKIIEAGNRSSAEEAVWKAQNFSENWLFINSEKLPVGVCWHSGVKLIDTNYSFSIEYSIGNVASGERAVLPPMHVAFGTYTDWLEFRSFATGKQDNPVRPALTAPIELVIGNEGNPFVQGAVTVTLLKHDTAPFAGEVEVSSRQERFAPLRLQCEESDGINKAGFEIAGYRYGQEAAIDLVTARYRSTSTLTEYTKAVFPRSAAAVEQIRYPHESGQLLAVDNGVVKIAADPSFGNVFHSLTYKGREWLSSSYPVPGPMLWWNPWHGGIGIEINGLSARNLYEESREAEFVELTDGFGNTWSGIRIRTTVQQHQDYRGLTIEQYALLQPGTAVVCGWNRLINKTGKALYNEGVSAAAYVLPDDRHDESWVSGKDKDIFCCGAGQGGYQGDGVIRFGSHRSEDRLHIVNHPARSEGAMYSNNTVIGYYCKQALWLSDGESLTLEPQFYVFHNQDLKIAELNGLNGISFRLNDQ
;
A
#
# COMPACT_ATOMS: atom_id res chain seq x y z
N MET A 1 -16.76 -5.03 43.91
CA MET A 1 -16.52 -3.61 44.24
C MET A 1 -15.28 -3.20 43.45
N THR A 2 -15.42 -2.39 42.42
CA THR A 2 -14.26 -1.84 41.67
C THR A 2 -13.60 -0.77 42.53
N ASN A 3 -12.28 -0.84 42.72
CA ASN A 3 -11.56 0.25 43.37
C ASN A 3 -11.57 1.49 42.46
N GLU A 4 -11.19 2.63 43.01
CA GLU A 4 -10.94 3.84 42.22
C GLU A 4 -9.81 3.58 41.21
N ILE A 5 -10.08 3.78 39.92
CA ILE A 5 -9.09 3.62 38.84
C ILE A 5 -8.15 4.82 38.86
N ARG A 6 -6.85 4.56 38.99
CA ARG A 6 -5.81 5.60 39.00
C ARG A 6 -5.07 5.62 37.66
N ILE A 7 -4.83 6.81 37.12
CA ILE A 7 -3.94 6.99 35.97
C ILE A 7 -2.54 7.32 36.49
N VAL A 8 -1.56 6.50 36.14
CA VAL A 8 -0.15 6.63 36.56
C VAL A 8 0.78 6.54 35.36
N GLU A 9 2.04 6.92 35.53
CA GLU A 9 3.08 6.73 34.51
C GLU A 9 3.72 5.34 34.65
N TYR A 10 4.18 4.77 33.53
CA TYR A 10 4.85 3.48 33.54
C TYR A 10 6.18 3.53 34.31
N ALA A 11 6.41 2.46 35.07
CA ALA A 11 7.68 2.13 35.70
C ALA A 11 7.89 0.60 35.59
N PRO A 12 9.15 0.11 35.58
CA PRO A 12 9.43 -1.32 35.41
C PRO A 12 8.70 -2.26 36.39
N GLU A 13 8.35 -1.77 37.58
CA GLU A 13 7.53 -2.49 38.57
C GLU A 13 6.13 -2.91 38.07
N TYR A 14 5.59 -2.24 37.05
CA TYR A 14 4.32 -2.58 36.42
C TYR A 14 4.45 -3.61 35.29
N ALA A 15 5.67 -3.97 34.87
CA ALA A 15 5.91 -4.78 33.66
C ALA A 15 5.18 -6.13 33.68
N ARG A 16 5.15 -6.81 34.83
CA ARG A 16 4.41 -8.08 35.00
C ARG A 16 2.91 -7.90 34.77
N SER A 17 2.29 -6.94 35.45
CA SER A 17 0.84 -6.72 35.34
C SER A 17 0.47 -6.18 33.95
N LEU A 18 1.36 -5.41 33.32
CA LEU A 18 1.18 -4.97 31.94
C LEU A 18 1.24 -6.15 30.95
N ALA A 19 2.13 -7.12 31.16
CA ALA A 19 2.15 -8.35 30.35
C ALA A 19 0.82 -9.13 30.46
N GLU A 20 0.28 -9.25 31.67
CA GLU A 20 -1.03 -9.88 31.91
C GLU A 20 -2.16 -9.13 31.20
N MET A 21 -2.19 -7.80 31.27
CA MET A 21 -3.18 -6.97 30.56
C MET A 21 -3.15 -7.21 29.05
N TRP A 22 -1.96 -7.28 28.46
CA TRP A 22 -1.78 -7.58 27.04
C TRP A 22 -2.26 -8.98 26.66
N ASN A 23 -1.94 -9.98 27.47
CA ASN A 23 -2.37 -11.36 27.22
C ASN A 23 -3.91 -11.48 27.31
N LEU A 24 -4.53 -10.81 28.28
CA LEU A 24 -6.00 -10.81 28.46
C LEU A 24 -6.75 -9.98 27.42
N SER A 25 -6.07 -9.14 26.64
CA SER A 25 -6.65 -8.36 25.54
C SER A 25 -6.25 -8.85 24.15
N ARG A 26 -5.48 -9.94 24.04
CA ARG A 26 -4.91 -10.45 22.78
C ARG A 26 -5.94 -10.65 21.68
N ASP A 27 -7.12 -11.18 22.00
CA ASP A 27 -8.15 -11.49 21.00
C ASP A 27 -8.80 -10.21 20.41
N SER A 28 -8.69 -9.08 21.11
CA SER A 28 -9.09 -7.76 20.57
C SER A 28 -8.12 -7.24 19.50
N TRP A 29 -6.97 -7.90 19.32
CA TRP A 29 -5.92 -7.57 18.36
C TRP A 29 -5.71 -8.67 17.31
N GLY A 30 -6.77 -9.40 16.96
CA GLY A 30 -6.76 -10.41 15.90
C GLY A 30 -6.38 -11.84 16.34
N GLY A 31 -5.99 -12.04 17.61
CA GLY A 31 -5.63 -13.35 18.14
C GLY A 31 -4.26 -13.87 17.64
N GLY A 32 -3.85 -15.06 18.09
CA GLY A 32 -2.67 -15.77 17.56
C GLY A 32 -1.27 -15.23 17.91
N GLY A 33 -1.14 -14.03 18.49
CA GLY A 33 0.16 -13.47 18.89
C GLY A 33 0.86 -14.21 20.05
N PRO A 34 2.20 -14.15 20.16
CA PRO A 34 2.95 -14.76 21.25
C PRO A 34 2.56 -14.15 22.60
N MET A 35 2.57 -14.98 23.65
CA MET A 35 2.33 -14.51 25.01
C MET A 35 3.44 -13.57 25.45
N ARG A 36 3.06 -12.43 26.05
CA ARG A 36 3.99 -11.48 26.64
C ARG A 36 4.35 -11.91 28.06
N THR A 37 5.61 -11.66 28.44
CA THR A 37 6.15 -11.87 29.78
C THR A 37 6.65 -10.54 30.35
N GLU A 38 6.96 -10.52 31.64
CA GLU A 38 7.59 -9.37 32.30
C GLU A 38 8.89 -8.94 31.60
N GLN A 39 9.76 -9.89 31.25
CA GLN A 39 11.03 -9.61 30.57
C GLN A 39 10.83 -9.04 29.16
N THR A 40 9.86 -9.55 28.40
CA THR A 40 9.57 -9.03 27.06
C THR A 40 9.01 -7.61 27.13
N ILE A 41 8.16 -7.29 28.12
CA ILE A 41 7.66 -5.92 28.31
C ILE A 41 8.79 -4.95 28.66
N ILE A 42 9.72 -5.35 29.53
CA ILE A 42 10.89 -4.53 29.87
C ILE A 42 11.73 -4.28 28.61
N ALA A 43 12.08 -5.33 27.86
CA ALA A 43 12.87 -5.20 26.63
C ALA A 43 12.16 -4.36 25.55
N GLU A 44 10.84 -4.51 25.39
CA GLU A 44 10.02 -3.70 24.49
C GLU A 44 10.07 -2.22 24.88
N HIS A 45 9.92 -1.89 26.18
CA HIS A 45 9.96 -0.50 26.65
C HIS A 45 11.36 0.12 26.62
N GLU A 46 12.42 -0.66 26.89
CA GLU A 46 13.82 -0.21 26.79
C GLU A 46 14.25 0.06 25.34
N SER A 47 13.64 -0.63 24.38
CA SER A 47 13.91 -0.44 22.94
C SER A 47 12.96 0.54 22.25
N ALA A 48 11.86 0.93 22.91
CA ALA A 48 10.84 1.79 22.33
C ALA A 48 11.19 3.28 22.40
N SER A 49 10.77 4.01 21.37
CA SER A 49 10.99 5.45 21.23
C SER A 49 9.79 6.25 21.74
N LEU A 50 9.35 5.98 22.97
CA LEU A 50 8.18 6.62 23.61
C LEU A 50 8.64 7.74 24.55
N LEU A 51 7.90 8.86 24.59
CA LEU A 51 8.14 9.91 25.60
C LEU A 51 7.57 9.54 26.96
N ASN A 52 6.38 8.94 26.97
CA ASN A 52 5.72 8.50 28.19
C ASN A 52 4.72 7.36 27.88
N VAL A 53 4.30 6.66 28.93
CA VAL A 53 3.23 5.66 28.90
C VAL A 53 2.34 5.89 30.11
N PHE A 54 1.05 6.16 29.86
CA PHE A 54 0.03 6.26 30.89
C PHE A 54 -0.64 4.91 31.09
N LEU A 55 -0.72 4.45 32.33
CA LEU A 55 -1.37 3.22 32.74
C LEU A 55 -2.64 3.53 33.53
N ALA A 56 -3.70 2.76 33.29
CA ALA A 56 -4.86 2.75 34.18
C ALA A 56 -4.76 1.56 35.13
N VAL A 57 -4.79 1.82 36.44
CA VAL A 57 -4.53 0.82 37.49
C VAL A 57 -5.74 0.68 38.40
N ASP A 58 -6.26 -0.55 38.54
CA ASP A 58 -7.27 -0.96 39.53
C ASP A 58 -6.55 -1.69 40.69
N GLY A 59 -6.38 -1.00 41.82
CA GLY A 59 -5.57 -1.51 42.93
C GLY A 59 -4.09 -1.65 42.54
N LYS A 60 -3.66 -2.88 42.21
CA LYS A 60 -2.32 -3.23 41.71
C LYS A 60 -2.32 -3.73 40.26
N GLU A 61 -3.48 -3.94 39.67
CA GLU A 61 -3.61 -4.48 38.32
C GLU A 61 -3.63 -3.37 37.28
N VAL A 62 -2.81 -3.50 36.24
CA VAL A 62 -2.88 -2.68 35.05
C VAL A 62 -4.06 -3.16 34.20
N VAL A 63 -5.00 -2.26 33.91
CA VAL A 63 -6.24 -2.56 33.16
C VAL A 63 -6.36 -1.72 31.89
N GLY A 64 -5.45 -0.76 31.68
CA GLY A 64 -5.35 0.02 30.45
C GLY A 64 -3.96 0.61 30.24
N TYR A 65 -3.65 0.93 28.99
CA TYR A 65 -2.36 1.38 28.51
C TYR A 65 -2.55 2.43 27.42
N CYS A 66 -1.81 3.53 27.49
CA CYS A 66 -1.76 4.58 26.49
C CYS A 66 -0.32 5.07 26.33
N SER A 67 0.31 4.77 25.20
CA SER A 67 1.62 5.33 24.89
C SER A 67 1.50 6.77 24.37
N TYR A 68 2.57 7.54 24.54
CA TYR A 68 2.62 8.95 24.17
C TYR A 68 4.02 9.30 23.62
N SER A 69 4.08 9.95 22.47
CA SER A 69 5.34 10.31 21.80
C SER A 69 5.20 11.63 21.02
N LYS A 70 6.30 12.16 20.50
CA LYS A 70 6.22 13.15 19.41
C LYS A 70 5.70 12.45 18.14
N TYR A 71 4.95 13.15 17.30
CA TYR A 71 4.66 12.64 15.96
C TYR A 71 5.84 12.97 15.03
N PRO A 72 6.58 11.98 14.50
CA PRO A 72 7.78 12.27 13.71
C PRO A 72 7.48 12.93 12.36
N ASN A 73 6.25 12.77 11.85
CA ASN A 73 5.87 13.22 10.51
C ASN A 73 5.20 14.60 10.48
N ALA A 74 4.79 15.19 11.61
CA ALA A 74 4.14 16.50 11.60
C ALA A 74 4.72 17.45 12.65
N GLU A 75 4.90 18.69 12.22
CA GLU A 75 5.41 19.77 13.06
C GLU A 75 4.48 20.04 14.25
N GLN A 76 5.07 20.39 15.40
CA GLN A 76 4.35 20.82 16.61
C GLN A 76 3.22 19.86 17.06
N THR A 77 3.35 18.57 16.77
CA THR A 77 2.28 17.59 17.01
C THR A 77 2.74 16.47 17.93
N MET A 78 1.95 16.24 18.98
CA MET A 78 2.07 15.07 19.87
C MET A 78 1.26 13.90 19.31
N TYR A 79 1.58 12.67 19.73
CA TYR A 79 0.99 11.46 19.16
C TYR A 79 0.63 10.43 20.23
N ILE A 80 -0.47 9.71 20.02
CA ILE A 80 -0.82 8.49 20.76
C ILE A 80 -0.56 7.28 19.86
N PRO A 81 0.59 6.59 19.98
CA PRO A 81 0.89 5.40 19.17
C PRO A 81 -0.05 4.23 19.43
N LEU A 82 -0.46 4.02 20.67
CA LEU A 82 -1.19 2.83 21.06
C LEU A 82 -2.06 3.09 22.28
N LEU A 83 -3.33 2.72 22.18
CA LEU A 83 -4.29 2.71 23.27
C LEU A 83 -4.88 1.30 23.39
N ASN A 84 -4.83 0.73 24.59
CA ASN A 84 -5.44 -0.57 24.87
C ASN A 84 -6.13 -0.56 26.24
N VAL A 85 -7.26 -1.25 26.34
CA VAL A 85 -8.01 -1.45 27.58
C VAL A 85 -8.48 -2.90 27.61
N ARG A 86 -8.31 -3.55 28.76
CA ARG A 86 -8.77 -4.93 28.97
C ARG A 86 -10.27 -5.06 28.64
N PRO A 87 -10.72 -6.10 27.89
CA PRO A 87 -12.10 -6.20 27.43
C PRO A 87 -13.18 -6.14 28.53
N ASP A 88 -12.91 -6.76 29.69
CA ASP A 88 -13.78 -6.76 30.88
C ASP A 88 -13.84 -5.39 31.61
N TYR A 89 -13.03 -4.43 31.18
CA TYR A 89 -13.04 -3.03 31.64
C TYR A 89 -13.58 -2.06 30.60
N HIS A 90 -14.05 -2.56 29.45
CA HIS A 90 -14.73 -1.71 28.47
C HIS A 90 -16.00 -1.11 29.08
N SER A 91 -16.40 0.05 28.55
CA SER A 91 -17.55 0.84 29.05
C SER A 91 -17.38 1.44 30.46
N LYS A 92 -16.22 1.24 31.14
CA LYS A 92 -15.88 1.88 32.42
C LYS A 92 -15.14 3.23 32.28
N LYS A 93 -15.22 3.87 31.11
CA LYS A 93 -14.57 5.17 30.79
C LYS A 93 -13.03 5.20 30.93
N ILE A 94 -12.34 4.06 30.99
CA ILE A 94 -10.87 4.01 31.12
C ILE A 94 -10.16 4.61 29.91
N GLY A 95 -10.54 4.21 28.69
CA GLY A 95 -9.94 4.75 27.46
C GLY A 95 -10.09 6.27 27.38
N LYS A 96 -11.26 6.80 27.76
CA LYS A 96 -11.51 8.25 27.91
C LYS A 96 -10.49 8.88 28.87
N SER A 97 -10.36 8.37 30.08
CA SER A 97 -9.47 8.95 31.10
C SER A 97 -8.00 9.00 30.65
N LEU A 98 -7.53 7.95 29.97
CA LEU A 98 -6.18 7.90 29.40
C LEU A 98 -5.96 8.98 28.33
N ILE A 99 -6.92 9.18 27.42
CA ILE A 99 -6.82 10.21 26.38
C ILE A 99 -6.88 11.61 26.97
N LEU A 100 -7.76 11.86 27.95
CA LEU A 100 -7.82 13.16 28.61
C LEU A 100 -6.50 13.50 29.31
N ARG A 101 -5.84 12.51 29.93
CA ARG A 101 -4.50 12.69 30.49
C ARG A 101 -3.47 13.05 29.41
N ALA A 102 -3.55 12.43 28.23
CA ALA A 102 -2.68 12.77 27.10
C ALA A 102 -2.94 14.19 26.56
N VAL A 103 -4.21 14.62 26.42
CA VAL A 103 -4.56 16.01 26.03
C VAL A 103 -4.00 17.01 27.04
N GLN A 104 -4.15 16.74 28.34
CA GLN A 104 -3.61 17.58 29.40
C GLN A 104 -2.07 17.64 29.36
N GLU A 105 -1.41 16.51 29.09
CA GLU A 105 0.05 16.48 28.92
C GLU A 105 0.50 17.31 27.72
N THR A 106 -0.21 17.24 26.59
CA THR A 106 0.06 18.05 25.40
C THR A 106 -0.03 19.55 25.71
N VAL A 107 -1.08 19.98 26.42
CA VAL A 107 -1.26 21.38 26.87
C VAL A 107 -0.13 21.80 27.80
N THR A 108 0.22 20.97 28.78
CA THR A 108 1.28 21.26 29.77
C THR A 108 2.64 21.46 29.10
N ARG A 109 2.89 20.74 28.00
CA ARG A 109 4.13 20.85 27.22
C ARG A 109 4.11 21.99 26.18
N GLY A 110 3.02 22.74 26.05
CA GLY A 110 2.90 23.85 25.11
C GLY A 110 2.74 23.42 23.65
N TYR A 111 2.35 22.17 23.39
CA TYR A 111 2.11 21.70 22.03
C TYR A 111 0.67 22.02 21.58
N PRO A 112 0.45 22.49 20.34
CA PRO A 112 -0.88 22.85 19.84
C PRO A 112 -1.74 21.65 19.40
N TYR A 113 -1.12 20.52 19.01
CA TYR A 113 -1.84 19.41 18.38
C TYR A 113 -1.55 18.06 19.03
N LEU A 114 -2.54 17.16 19.00
CA LEU A 114 -2.43 15.76 19.41
C LEU A 114 -3.13 14.86 18.39
N ASP A 115 -2.40 13.97 17.75
CA ASP A 115 -2.93 13.10 16.70
C ASP A 115 -2.92 11.62 17.13
N LEU A 116 -3.73 10.79 16.46
CA LEU A 116 -3.66 9.34 16.56
C LEU A 116 -4.07 8.68 15.23
N PHE A 117 -3.63 7.44 15.02
CA PHE A 117 -4.13 6.60 13.92
C PHE A 117 -5.01 5.48 14.49
N THR A 118 -6.03 5.10 13.72
CA THR A 118 -6.80 3.90 13.98
C THR A 118 -7.19 3.21 12.67
N TRP A 119 -8.18 2.34 12.69
CA TRP A 119 -8.76 1.70 11.51
C TRP A 119 -10.26 1.99 11.44
N ALA A 120 -10.81 2.05 10.24
CA ALA A 120 -12.18 2.52 10.01
C ALA A 120 -13.26 1.66 10.69
N GLY A 121 -12.97 0.37 10.90
CA GLY A 121 -13.77 -0.62 11.62
C GLY A 121 -13.68 -0.53 13.14
N ASN A 122 -12.92 0.43 13.71
CA ASN A 122 -12.90 0.68 15.14
C ASN A 122 -14.14 1.47 15.61
N THR A 123 -15.31 0.96 15.28
CA THR A 123 -16.61 1.61 15.49
C THR A 123 -16.89 1.91 16.97
N LYS A 124 -16.24 1.18 17.89
CA LYS A 124 -16.33 1.40 19.33
C LYS A 124 -15.48 2.57 19.83
N ALA A 125 -14.24 2.73 19.34
CA ALA A 125 -13.33 3.76 19.84
C ALA A 125 -13.51 5.10 19.12
N VAL A 126 -13.87 5.12 17.83
CA VAL A 126 -14.02 6.36 17.05
C VAL A 126 -14.94 7.39 17.71
N PRO A 127 -16.16 7.05 18.18
CA PRO A 127 -17.01 8.02 18.88
C PRO A 127 -16.36 8.58 20.16
N MET A 128 -15.61 7.74 20.87
CA MET A 128 -14.89 8.14 22.10
C MET A 128 -13.72 9.08 21.77
N TYR A 129 -12.95 8.81 20.71
CA TYR A 129 -11.94 9.73 20.19
C TYR A 129 -12.56 11.07 19.82
N LYS A 130 -13.66 11.05 19.05
CA LYS A 130 -14.35 12.28 18.65
C LYS A 130 -14.87 13.08 19.85
N LYS A 131 -15.41 12.42 20.88
CA LYS A 131 -15.83 13.10 22.12
C LYS A 131 -14.65 13.70 22.89
N CYS A 132 -13.45 13.12 22.78
CA CYS A 132 -12.22 13.68 23.35
C CYS A 132 -11.57 14.79 22.49
N GLY A 133 -12.26 15.27 21.46
CA GLY A 133 -11.83 16.41 20.65
C GLY A 133 -11.23 16.05 19.30
N PHE A 134 -11.12 14.77 18.93
CA PHE A 134 -10.51 14.40 17.65
C PHE A 134 -11.48 14.57 16.46
N PHE A 135 -10.98 14.97 15.31
CA PHE A 135 -11.65 14.91 14.01
C PHE A 135 -11.07 13.76 13.19
N TRP A 136 -11.92 13.01 12.49
CA TRP A 136 -11.48 12.03 11.50
C TRP A 136 -11.24 12.74 10.17
N GLU A 137 -9.99 12.81 9.73
CA GLU A 137 -9.61 13.35 8.43
C GLU A 137 -10.16 12.52 7.25
N LYS A 138 -10.64 13.21 6.20
CA LYS A 138 -10.93 12.58 4.91
C LYS A 138 -9.62 12.20 4.21
N SER A 139 -9.31 10.91 4.17
CA SER A 139 -8.14 10.34 3.50
C SER A 139 -8.45 8.96 2.93
N ASP A 140 -7.92 8.65 1.74
CA ASP A 140 -8.11 7.35 1.08
C ASP A 140 -7.18 6.25 1.64
N ASN A 141 -6.11 6.63 2.33
CA ASN A 141 -5.04 5.71 2.71
C ASN A 141 -4.98 5.42 4.22
N TYR A 142 -5.55 6.29 5.06
CA TYR A 142 -5.43 6.18 6.52
C TYR A 142 -6.69 6.62 7.24
N THR A 143 -6.92 6.05 8.43
CA THR A 143 -7.83 6.64 9.43
C THR A 143 -7.01 7.48 10.41
N HIS A 144 -6.78 8.73 10.03
CA HIS A 144 -6.04 9.71 10.83
C HIS A 144 -7.01 10.59 11.63
N MET A 145 -6.73 10.73 12.93
CA MET A 145 -7.55 11.49 13.86
C MET A 145 -6.75 12.70 14.38
N MET A 146 -7.23 13.92 14.15
CA MET A 146 -6.55 15.17 14.52
C MET A 146 -7.23 15.88 15.70
N ASN A 147 -6.49 16.34 16.70
CA ASN A 147 -7.07 17.06 17.85
C ASN A 147 -6.46 18.46 18.00
N PHE A 148 -7.32 19.49 17.90
CA PHE A 148 -6.92 20.90 18.05
C PHE A 148 -7.32 21.50 19.40
N MET A 149 -7.90 20.71 20.31
CA MET A 149 -8.22 21.18 21.66
C MET A 149 -7.01 21.73 22.42
N PRO A 150 -5.79 21.15 22.33
CA PRO A 150 -4.64 21.71 23.03
C PRO A 150 -4.37 23.17 22.63
N LEU A 151 -4.47 23.52 21.35
CA LEU A 151 -4.36 24.90 20.87
C LEU A 151 -5.46 25.80 21.44
N LEU A 152 -6.72 25.36 21.40
CA LEU A 152 -7.86 26.16 21.88
C LEU A 152 -7.77 26.48 23.38
N LEU A 153 -7.36 25.50 24.18
CA LEU A 153 -7.22 25.65 25.64
C LEU A 153 -6.09 26.61 26.05
N GLN A 154 -5.18 26.94 25.13
CA GLN A 154 -4.07 27.87 25.37
C GLN A 154 -4.34 29.29 24.87
N MET A 155 -5.51 29.55 24.26
CA MET A 155 -5.78 30.80 23.54
C MET A 155 -6.49 31.86 24.39
N GLU A 156 -5.92 33.06 24.46
CA GLU A 156 -6.37 34.15 25.35
C GLU A 156 -7.80 34.63 25.07
N ALA A 157 -8.19 34.75 23.80
CA ALA A 157 -9.52 35.20 23.39
C ALA A 157 -10.64 34.22 23.78
N LEU A 158 -10.32 32.94 23.98
CA LEU A 158 -11.32 31.90 24.28
C LEU A 158 -11.43 31.56 25.77
N GLN A 159 -10.45 31.94 26.61
CA GLN A 159 -10.48 31.65 28.05
C GLN A 159 -11.78 32.05 28.77
N PRO A 160 -12.40 33.23 28.53
CA PRO A 160 -13.64 33.62 29.22
C PRO A 160 -14.83 32.68 28.97
N TYR A 161 -14.79 31.99 27.84
CA TYR A 161 -15.80 31.03 27.43
C TYR A 161 -15.52 29.67 28.05
N PHE A 162 -14.27 29.22 28.07
CA PHE A 162 -13.88 27.97 28.75
C PHE A 162 -13.91 28.05 30.28
N ASP A 163 -13.94 29.25 30.88
CA ASP A 163 -14.23 29.44 32.32
C ASP A 163 -15.67 29.01 32.69
N GLN A 164 -16.56 29.00 31.70
CA GLN A 164 -18.00 28.73 31.88
C GLN A 164 -18.46 27.45 31.16
N LEU A 165 -17.78 27.06 30.08
CA LEU A 165 -18.03 25.86 29.29
C LEU A 165 -16.97 24.80 29.59
N ASP A 166 -17.39 23.59 29.95
CA ASP A 166 -16.50 22.43 29.97
C ASP A 166 -16.33 21.89 28.55
N TRP A 167 -15.12 22.02 28.00
CA TRP A 167 -14.83 21.66 26.61
C TRP A 167 -15.16 20.21 26.26
N TYR A 168 -15.14 19.30 27.25
CA TYR A 168 -15.45 17.89 27.06
C TYR A 168 -16.94 17.62 27.26
N VAL A 169 -17.51 18.08 28.37
CA VAL A 169 -18.91 17.79 28.75
C VAL A 169 -19.88 18.50 27.83
N ASP A 170 -19.67 19.79 27.59
CA ASP A 170 -20.63 20.70 26.94
C ASP A 170 -20.54 20.70 25.40
N GLY A 171 -19.67 19.87 24.83
CA GLY A 171 -19.54 19.73 23.37
C GLY A 171 -20.78 19.07 22.74
N THR A 172 -21.35 19.73 21.73
CA THR A 172 -22.63 19.39 21.08
C THR A 172 -22.50 18.75 19.70
N ARG A 173 -21.27 18.57 19.21
CA ARG A 173 -20.97 17.96 17.90
C ARG A 173 -21.49 16.52 17.80
N GLU A 174 -22.04 16.16 16.63
CA GLU A 174 -22.41 14.79 16.30
C GLU A 174 -21.16 13.89 16.19
N LEU A 175 -21.22 12.69 16.76
CA LEU A 175 -20.08 11.75 16.82
C LEU A 175 -20.23 10.58 15.84
N ALA A 176 -20.63 10.87 14.60
CA ALA A 176 -20.84 9.85 13.57
C ALA A 176 -19.54 9.10 13.23
N VAL A 177 -19.64 7.79 12.93
CA VAL A 177 -18.48 6.95 12.54
C VAL A 177 -18.19 7.10 11.04
N LYS A 178 -17.77 8.31 10.66
CA LYS A 178 -17.35 8.68 9.30
C LYS A 178 -16.32 9.82 9.37
N PRO A 179 -15.55 10.10 8.30
CA PRO A 179 -14.74 11.32 8.22
C PRO A 179 -15.55 12.58 8.54
N ASP A 180 -14.93 13.51 9.25
CA ASP A 180 -15.49 14.82 9.60
C ASP A 180 -15.16 15.87 8.53
N GLY A 181 -15.86 16.99 8.61
CA GLY A 181 -15.54 18.20 7.86
C GLY A 181 -16.47 18.49 6.70
N GLU A 182 -16.72 19.78 6.49
CA GLU A 182 -17.52 20.30 5.38
C GLU A 182 -16.58 20.93 4.36
N GLU A 183 -16.77 20.59 3.08
CA GLU A 183 -15.98 21.22 2.02
C GLU A 183 -16.65 22.54 1.61
N HIS A 184 -15.89 23.63 1.64
CA HIS A 184 -16.32 24.92 1.13
C HIS A 184 -15.21 25.53 0.29
N ALA A 185 -15.47 25.81 -0.99
CA ALA A 185 -14.49 26.37 -1.91
C ALA A 185 -13.15 25.60 -2.03
N GLY A 186 -13.17 24.29 -1.76
CA GLY A 186 -12.00 23.41 -1.72
C GLY A 186 -11.26 23.37 -0.38
N PHE A 187 -11.75 24.09 0.65
CA PHE A 187 -11.26 23.99 2.02
C PHE A 187 -12.07 22.94 2.79
N ASP A 188 -11.39 22.06 3.52
CA ASP A 188 -12.03 21.19 4.52
C ASP A 188 -12.13 21.92 5.86
N LEU A 189 -13.34 22.25 6.28
CA LEU A 189 -13.62 22.96 7.54
C LEU A 189 -14.08 21.97 8.63
N LEU A 190 -13.33 21.94 9.73
CA LEU A 190 -13.56 21.07 10.89
C LEU A 190 -14.14 21.88 12.05
N THR A 191 -15.40 21.63 12.39
CA THR A 191 -16.17 22.47 13.32
C THR A 191 -16.28 21.87 14.72
N TYR A 192 -15.89 22.63 15.74
CA TYR A 192 -16.30 22.39 17.13
C TYR A 192 -17.51 23.24 17.50
N THR A 193 -18.41 22.67 18.32
CA THR A 193 -19.55 23.39 18.91
C THR A 193 -19.72 23.02 20.37
N TRP A 194 -20.04 24.04 21.19
CA TRP A 194 -20.39 23.91 22.60
C TRP A 194 -21.62 24.74 22.91
N ALA A 195 -22.46 24.22 23.81
CA ALA A 195 -23.58 24.98 24.35
C ALA A 195 -23.93 24.50 25.77
N ASN A 196 -23.98 25.44 26.72
CA ASN A 196 -24.45 25.17 28.08
C ASN A 196 -24.97 26.45 28.73
N ARG A 197 -26.04 26.37 29.53
CA ARG A 197 -26.59 27.48 30.34
C ARG A 197 -26.75 28.83 29.60
N GLY A 198 -27.11 28.79 28.31
CA GLY A 198 -27.34 29.99 27.51
C GLY A 198 -26.07 30.61 26.91
N GLN A 199 -24.92 29.95 27.05
CA GLN A 199 -23.68 30.29 26.35
C GLN A 199 -23.43 29.33 25.19
N ALA A 200 -22.99 29.84 24.05
CA ALA A 200 -22.66 29.06 22.86
C ALA A 200 -21.34 29.49 22.24
N MET A 201 -20.59 28.52 21.71
CA MET A 201 -19.36 28.77 20.98
C MET A 201 -19.23 27.81 19.81
N ARG A 202 -18.80 28.33 18.66
CA ARG A 202 -18.47 27.58 17.46
C ARG A 202 -17.11 28.02 16.94
N ILE A 203 -16.26 27.05 16.62
CA ILE A 203 -14.93 27.29 16.04
C ILE A 203 -14.80 26.41 14.81
N ASP A 204 -14.51 27.00 13.65
CA ASP A 204 -14.21 26.24 12.42
C ASP A 204 -12.70 26.30 12.15
N PHE A 205 -12.09 25.13 12.02
CA PHE A 205 -10.69 24.95 11.64
C PHE A 205 -10.57 24.66 10.15
N GLU A 206 -9.66 25.34 9.46
CA GLU A 206 -9.19 24.90 8.16
C GLU A 206 -8.12 23.82 8.35
N LYS A 207 -8.36 22.65 7.73
CA LYS A 207 -7.57 21.43 7.94
C LYS A 207 -6.09 21.59 7.60
N SER A 208 -5.78 22.18 6.46
CA SER A 208 -4.46 22.07 5.82
C SER A 208 -3.38 22.91 6.52
N ALA A 209 -3.74 24.10 7.03
CA ALA A 209 -2.88 24.89 7.91
C ALA A 209 -3.10 24.57 9.40
N ARG A 210 -4.01 23.62 9.73
CA ARG A 210 -4.44 23.31 11.10
C ARG A 210 -4.85 24.57 11.87
N GLY A 211 -5.48 25.51 11.17
CA GLY A 211 -5.65 26.89 11.58
C GLY A 211 -7.10 27.27 11.83
N ILE A 212 -7.34 28.29 12.66
CA ILE A 212 -8.70 28.77 12.89
C ILE A 212 -9.10 29.65 11.69
N ASN A 213 -10.19 29.27 11.04
CA ASN A 213 -10.81 30.05 9.98
C ASN A 213 -11.97 30.91 10.51
N ARG A 214 -12.69 30.40 11.52
CA ARG A 214 -13.85 31.07 12.10
C ARG A 214 -13.90 30.93 13.61
N VAL A 215 -14.25 32.03 14.28
CA VAL A 215 -14.62 32.06 15.70
C VAL A 215 -15.98 32.72 15.83
N GLU A 216 -16.94 31.99 16.39
CA GLU A 216 -18.26 32.52 16.76
C GLU A 216 -18.54 32.27 18.23
N THR A 217 -18.92 33.34 18.92
CA THR A 217 -19.31 33.35 20.33
C THR A 217 -20.63 34.11 20.49
N ASP A 218 -21.11 34.26 21.71
CA ASP A 218 -22.23 35.14 22.01
C ASP A 218 -21.86 36.63 21.90
N ASP A 219 -20.56 36.98 22.00
CA ASP A 219 -20.12 38.38 21.93
C ASP A 219 -19.76 38.82 20.50
N PHE A 220 -19.20 37.92 19.68
CA PHE A 220 -18.72 38.27 18.35
C PHE A 220 -18.60 37.07 17.38
N LEU A 221 -18.51 37.38 16.09
CA LEU A 221 -18.13 36.47 15.01
C LEU A 221 -16.96 37.08 14.23
N ILE A 222 -15.94 36.28 13.92
CA ILE A 222 -14.91 36.61 12.93
C ILE A 222 -14.74 35.40 11.99
N THR A 223 -14.80 35.64 10.68
CA THR A 223 -14.63 34.60 9.64
C THR A 223 -13.65 35.07 8.58
N THR A 224 -12.78 34.17 8.11
CA THR A 224 -11.90 34.40 6.95
C THR A 224 -12.46 33.75 5.70
N GLU A 225 -12.55 34.51 4.61
CA GLU A 225 -12.98 34.05 3.29
C GLU A 225 -11.87 34.25 2.27
N ILE A 226 -11.54 33.18 1.55
CA ILE A 226 -10.61 33.16 0.42
C ILE A 226 -11.31 32.40 -0.70
N GLU A 227 -11.12 32.86 -1.93
CA GLU A 227 -11.86 32.32 -3.09
C GLU A 227 -11.68 30.80 -3.26
N HIS A 228 -10.45 30.28 -3.13
CA HIS A 228 -10.16 28.85 -3.23
C HIS A 228 -8.92 28.42 -2.44
N HIS A 229 -8.90 27.14 -2.04
CA HIS A 229 -7.77 26.52 -1.34
C HIS A 229 -6.54 26.32 -2.24
N GLU A 230 -6.74 25.86 -3.47
CA GLU A 230 -5.66 25.60 -4.44
C GLU A 230 -5.46 26.83 -5.34
N LEU A 231 -4.30 27.47 -5.23
CA LEU A 231 -3.99 28.73 -5.91
C LEU A 231 -2.66 28.63 -6.67
N VAL A 232 -2.59 29.22 -7.86
CA VAL A 232 -1.40 29.20 -8.71
C VAL A 232 -0.39 30.24 -8.21
N PHE A 233 0.86 29.83 -7.97
CA PHE A 233 1.88 30.78 -7.54
C PHE A 233 2.22 31.81 -8.61
N GLY A 234 2.81 32.93 -8.20
CA GLY A 234 3.10 34.09 -9.06
C GLY A 234 1.90 35.01 -9.28
N SER A 235 0.77 34.73 -8.60
CA SER A 235 -0.47 35.50 -8.71
C SER A 235 -0.83 36.21 -7.39
N ARG A 236 -1.68 37.25 -7.49
CA ARG A 236 -2.24 38.00 -6.36
C ARG A 236 -3.68 37.58 -6.10
N TYR A 237 -4.03 37.39 -4.84
CA TYR A 237 -5.36 36.94 -4.41
C TYR A 237 -5.91 37.83 -3.30
N LYS A 238 -7.23 37.80 -3.13
CA LYS A 238 -7.93 38.57 -2.09
C LYS A 238 -8.23 37.69 -0.88
N VAL A 239 -8.18 38.28 0.30
CA VAL A 239 -8.71 37.72 1.54
C VAL A 239 -9.73 38.69 2.12
N ARG A 240 -10.87 38.17 2.57
CA ARG A 240 -11.95 38.94 3.18
C ARG A 240 -12.18 38.46 4.61
N TYR A 241 -12.20 39.38 5.57
CA TYR A 241 -12.54 39.10 6.96
C TYR A 241 -13.89 39.73 7.28
N GLU A 242 -14.84 38.90 7.68
CA GLU A 242 -16.12 39.36 8.19
C GLU A 242 -16.09 39.41 9.71
N ILE A 243 -16.49 40.54 10.30
CA ILE A 243 -16.57 40.74 11.75
C ILE A 243 -17.99 41.17 12.11
N VAL A 244 -18.63 40.47 13.04
CA VAL A 244 -19.98 40.80 13.53
C VAL A 244 -19.94 40.93 15.05
N ASN A 245 -20.49 42.02 15.57
CA ASN A 245 -20.68 42.24 16.99
C ASN A 245 -22.06 41.72 17.44
N LYS A 246 -22.07 40.84 18.44
CA LYS A 246 -23.27 40.19 18.99
C LYS A 246 -23.55 40.61 20.44
N SER A 247 -22.60 41.29 21.09
CA SER A 247 -22.65 41.65 22.52
C SER A 247 -23.50 42.88 22.86
N GLY A 248 -23.83 43.71 21.87
CA GLY A 248 -24.48 45.02 22.07
C GLY A 248 -23.59 46.09 22.72
N LYS A 249 -22.30 45.81 22.95
CA LYS A 249 -21.27 46.74 23.44
C LYS A 249 -20.23 46.98 22.34
N PRO A 250 -19.55 48.13 22.27
CA PRO A 250 -18.45 48.36 21.33
C PRO A 250 -17.43 47.20 21.29
N LEU A 251 -17.24 46.61 20.12
CA LEU A 251 -16.24 45.57 19.87
C LEU A 251 -15.01 46.23 19.22
N HIS A 252 -13.90 46.31 19.95
CA HIS A 252 -12.66 46.86 19.42
C HIS A 252 -11.78 45.75 18.86
N TYR A 253 -11.24 45.97 17.67
CA TYR A 253 -10.28 45.07 17.05
C TYR A 253 -9.03 45.79 16.57
N LYS A 254 -7.91 45.07 16.59
CA LYS A 254 -6.70 45.35 15.83
C LYS A 254 -6.26 44.06 15.14
N MET A 255 -5.90 44.15 13.87
CA MET A 255 -5.48 43.05 13.02
C MET A 255 -4.12 43.39 12.40
N THR A 256 -3.23 42.42 12.41
CA THR A 256 -1.94 42.47 11.71
C THR A 256 -1.73 41.19 10.92
N GLY A 257 -1.55 41.31 9.61
CA GLY A 257 -1.15 40.22 8.73
C GLY A 257 0.35 39.97 8.79
N SER A 258 0.74 38.71 8.69
CA SER A 258 2.14 38.30 8.63
C SER A 258 2.38 37.29 7.52
N ASP A 259 3.59 37.32 6.95
CA ASP A 259 4.06 36.31 6.03
C ASP A 259 4.09 34.93 6.71
N ASP A 260 3.74 33.88 5.96
CA ASP A 260 3.81 32.48 6.40
C ASP A 260 4.27 31.63 5.22
N LYS A 261 5.49 31.13 5.30
CA LYS A 261 6.15 30.35 4.23
C LYS A 261 6.10 31.11 2.87
N GLU A 262 5.41 30.59 1.86
CA GLU A 262 5.30 31.23 0.54
C GLU A 262 4.22 32.30 0.44
N ILE A 263 3.38 32.47 1.47
CA ILE A 263 2.36 33.52 1.48
C ILE A 263 3.00 34.81 1.97
N GLN A 264 3.05 35.81 1.09
CA GLN A 264 3.37 37.18 1.45
C GLN A 264 2.08 37.92 1.76
N PHE A 265 1.93 38.33 3.00
CA PHE A 265 0.73 39.00 3.50
C PHE A 265 1.10 40.02 4.57
N THR A 266 1.16 41.28 4.17
CA THR A 266 1.34 42.42 5.08
C THR A 266 0.08 43.27 5.03
N ALA A 267 -0.65 43.31 6.14
CA ALA A 267 -1.86 44.11 6.29
C ALA A 267 -1.99 44.63 7.72
N GLU A 268 -2.58 45.81 7.90
CA GLU A 268 -2.92 46.35 9.20
C GLU A 268 -4.32 46.96 9.16
N ALA A 269 -5.18 46.55 10.09
CA ALA A 269 -6.51 47.12 10.24
C ALA A 269 -6.85 47.28 11.71
N GLN A 270 -7.58 48.33 12.07
CA GLN A 270 -8.10 48.51 13.42
C GLN A 270 -9.40 49.30 13.37
N GLY A 271 -10.27 49.06 14.35
CA GLY A 271 -11.54 49.79 14.41
C GLY A 271 -12.44 49.35 15.55
N GLU A 272 -13.62 49.95 15.55
CA GLU A 272 -14.74 49.62 16.43
C GLU A 272 -15.90 49.12 15.57
N VAL A 273 -16.52 48.01 15.97
CA VAL A 273 -17.65 47.39 15.26
C VAL A 273 -18.91 47.53 16.10
N SER A 274 -19.90 48.27 15.61
CA SER A 274 -21.21 48.41 16.25
C SER A 274 -22.12 47.21 15.93
N GLU A 275 -22.21 46.82 14.67
CA GLU A 275 -22.99 45.65 14.21
C GLU A 275 -22.16 44.72 13.33
N ARG A 276 -21.69 45.19 12.17
CA ARG A 276 -20.94 44.38 11.19
C ARG A 276 -19.92 45.24 10.46
N THR A 277 -18.74 44.68 10.18
CA THR A 277 -17.77 45.26 9.25
C THR A 277 -17.05 44.19 8.45
N VAL A 278 -16.41 44.61 7.35
CA VAL A 278 -15.62 43.75 6.47
C VAL A 278 -14.26 44.41 6.26
N VAL A 279 -13.19 43.61 6.35
CA VAL A 279 -11.83 44.02 5.99
C VAL A 279 -11.40 43.19 4.78
N GLU A 280 -11.05 43.84 3.68
CA GLU A 280 -10.56 43.17 2.46
C GLU A 280 -9.11 43.55 2.19
N GLU A 281 -8.26 42.56 2.00
CA GLU A 281 -6.83 42.73 1.77
C GLU A 281 -6.35 41.80 0.64
N GLN A 282 -5.08 41.95 0.24
CA GLN A 282 -4.46 41.12 -0.79
C GLN A 282 -3.21 40.40 -0.28
N PHE A 283 -2.96 39.20 -0.82
CA PHE A 283 -1.74 38.44 -0.56
C PHE A 283 -1.17 37.90 -1.88
N VAL A 284 0.12 37.57 -1.86
CA VAL A 284 0.84 36.96 -2.99
C VAL A 284 1.19 35.52 -2.62
N VAL A 285 0.96 34.60 -3.56
CA VAL A 285 1.40 33.20 -3.42
C VAL A 285 2.70 33.03 -4.19
N ASN A 286 3.80 32.74 -3.49
CA ASN A 286 5.10 32.50 -4.11
C ASN A 286 5.32 31.02 -4.44
N GLN A 287 6.33 30.75 -5.27
CA GLN A 287 6.73 29.39 -5.58
C GLN A 287 7.34 28.73 -4.33
N PRO A 288 6.89 27.52 -3.95
CA PRO A 288 7.48 26.81 -2.83
C PRO A 288 8.91 26.38 -3.14
N ALA A 289 9.78 26.48 -2.13
CA ALA A 289 11.17 26.06 -2.25
C ALA A 289 11.30 24.54 -2.45
N SER A 290 10.32 23.77 -1.99
CA SER A 290 10.26 22.31 -2.11
C SER A 290 8.80 21.84 -2.14
N PRO A 291 8.50 20.67 -2.74
CA PRO A 291 7.17 20.09 -2.68
C PRO A 291 6.74 19.80 -1.24
N TYR A 292 5.45 20.01 -0.97
CA TYR A 292 4.85 19.70 0.31
C TYR A 292 4.44 18.23 0.43
N SER A 293 4.84 17.57 1.51
CA SER A 293 4.32 16.27 1.92
C SER A 293 2.85 16.38 2.37
N GLN A 294 2.15 15.25 2.49
CA GLN A 294 0.78 15.25 3.04
C GLN A 294 0.70 15.59 4.53
N TRP A 295 1.82 15.51 5.25
CA TRP A 295 1.87 15.75 6.70
C TRP A 295 2.26 17.19 7.03
N ASP A 296 2.79 17.91 6.04
CA ASP A 296 3.27 19.28 6.22
C ASP A 296 2.09 20.23 6.41
N ILE A 297 2.18 21.08 7.42
CA ILE A 297 1.26 22.21 7.60
C ILE A 297 1.40 23.13 6.38
N ARG A 298 0.30 23.38 5.67
CA ARG A 298 0.28 24.22 4.46
C ARG A 298 0.57 25.68 4.79
N PRO A 299 1.15 26.43 3.83
CA PRO A 299 1.38 27.87 3.99
C PRO A 299 0.02 28.57 4.10
N ALA A 300 -0.13 29.55 4.99
CA ALA A 300 -1.43 30.10 5.34
C ALA A 300 -1.50 31.62 5.23
N VAL A 301 -2.67 32.15 4.85
CA VAL A 301 -2.96 33.55 5.12
C VAL A 301 -3.15 33.70 6.62
N THR A 302 -2.19 34.36 7.28
CA THR A 302 -2.08 34.44 8.74
C THR A 302 -2.36 35.85 9.23
N SER A 303 -3.29 35.98 10.18
CA SER A 303 -3.59 37.26 10.82
C SER A 303 -3.70 37.12 12.34
N GLU A 304 -2.98 37.98 13.05
CA GLU A 304 -3.09 38.15 14.50
C GLU A 304 -4.14 39.22 14.81
N TRP A 305 -5.05 38.91 15.72
CA TRP A 305 -6.15 39.75 16.14
C TRP A 305 -6.07 40.04 17.63
N LEU A 306 -6.29 41.30 18.01
CA LEU A 306 -6.57 41.73 19.37
C LEU A 306 -8.03 42.11 19.47
N ILE A 307 -8.86 41.24 20.04
CA ILE A 307 -10.29 41.49 20.25
C ILE A 307 -10.51 41.87 21.70
N ASN A 308 -10.93 43.12 21.94
CA ASN A 308 -11.01 43.72 23.27
C ASN A 308 -9.72 43.49 24.11
N GLY A 309 -8.56 43.54 23.45
CA GLY A 309 -7.25 43.37 24.06
C GLY A 309 -6.76 41.92 24.24
N ARG A 310 -7.53 40.91 23.82
CA ARG A 310 -7.15 39.49 23.91
C ARG A 310 -6.69 38.95 22.55
N LYS A 311 -5.62 38.14 22.55
CA LYS A 311 -5.05 37.60 21.32
C LYS A 311 -5.87 36.44 20.73
N LEU A 312 -6.04 36.48 19.41
CA LEU A 312 -6.62 35.45 18.56
C LEU A 312 -5.78 35.34 17.28
N LEU A 313 -5.45 34.12 16.86
CA LEU A 313 -4.71 33.86 15.62
C LEU A 313 -5.63 33.16 14.62
N LEU A 314 -5.85 33.79 13.46
CA LEU A 314 -6.56 33.18 12.34
C LEU A 314 -5.57 32.73 11.27
N ARG A 315 -5.76 31.52 10.77
CA ARG A 315 -4.91 30.90 9.74
C ARG A 315 -5.79 30.10 8.79
N THR A 316 -5.73 30.44 7.50
CA THR A 316 -6.42 29.70 6.44
C THR A 316 -5.39 29.21 5.42
N GLY A 317 -5.22 27.89 5.33
CA GLY A 317 -4.17 27.25 4.54
C GLY A 317 -4.43 27.24 3.05
N ILE A 318 -3.38 27.52 2.28
CA ILE A 318 -3.38 27.52 0.82
C ILE A 318 -2.50 26.36 0.34
N THR A 319 -2.93 25.69 -0.73
CA THR A 319 -2.06 24.77 -1.46
C THR A 319 -1.55 25.47 -2.73
N PRO A 320 -0.30 25.96 -2.74
CA PRO A 320 0.29 26.52 -3.95
C PRO A 320 0.39 25.45 -5.04
N LYS A 321 -0.04 25.81 -6.25
CA LYS A 321 0.07 24.98 -7.45
C LYS A 321 0.98 25.66 -8.46
N LYS A 322 1.73 24.84 -9.20
CA LYS A 322 2.42 25.28 -10.41
C LYS A 322 1.42 25.55 -11.53
N PRO A 323 1.65 26.51 -12.44
CA PRO A 323 0.78 26.78 -13.59
C PRO A 323 0.49 25.54 -14.45
N LEU A 324 1.52 24.72 -14.66
CA LEU A 324 1.47 23.48 -15.44
C LEU A 324 2.11 22.36 -14.63
N LYS A 325 1.37 21.29 -14.36
CA LYS A 325 1.95 20.05 -13.85
C LYS A 325 2.39 19.18 -15.02
N LEU A 326 3.69 18.90 -15.10
CA LEU A 326 4.25 17.96 -16.06
C LEU A 326 4.80 16.70 -15.39
N ARG A 327 4.81 15.59 -16.13
CA ARG A 327 5.48 14.35 -15.76
C ARG A 327 6.04 13.71 -17.02
N LEU A 328 7.34 13.43 -17.04
CA LEU A 328 8.01 12.72 -18.14
C LEU A 328 8.22 11.27 -17.72
N GLN A 329 7.76 10.31 -18.54
CA GLN A 329 7.83 8.89 -18.21
C GLN A 329 8.35 8.09 -19.41
N LYS A 330 9.12 7.03 -19.15
CA LYS A 330 9.45 6.02 -20.16
C LYS A 330 8.33 4.97 -20.24
N SER A 331 8.16 4.38 -21.42
CA SER A 331 7.36 3.16 -21.59
C SER A 331 8.06 1.94 -20.97
N GLN A 332 7.37 0.79 -20.90
CA GLN A 332 7.91 -0.46 -20.33
C GLN A 332 9.11 -1.02 -21.11
N HIS A 333 9.34 -0.55 -22.34
CA HIS A 333 10.41 -1.07 -23.17
C HIS A 333 11.78 -0.77 -22.57
N ARG A 334 12.63 -1.80 -22.55
CA ARG A 334 14.03 -1.63 -22.15
C ARG A 334 14.68 -0.60 -23.05
N SER A 335 15.47 0.27 -22.45
CA SER A 335 16.27 1.24 -23.17
C SER A 335 17.30 0.50 -24.04
N VAL A 336 17.38 0.85 -25.32
CA VAL A 336 18.36 0.29 -26.26
C VAL A 336 19.07 1.44 -26.95
N ILE A 337 20.40 1.44 -26.93
CA ILE A 337 21.23 2.48 -27.56
C ILE A 337 21.00 2.48 -29.08
N GLY A 338 20.84 3.66 -29.65
CA GLY A 338 20.69 3.88 -31.10
C GLY A 338 19.34 3.52 -31.69
N VAL A 339 18.41 2.95 -30.91
CA VAL A 339 17.07 2.60 -31.38
C VAL A 339 16.10 3.75 -31.06
N PRO A 340 15.40 4.33 -32.07
CA PRO A 340 14.37 5.33 -31.83
C PRO A 340 13.27 4.80 -30.90
N ASN A 341 12.86 5.61 -29.94
CA ASN A 341 11.83 5.28 -28.96
C ASN A 341 11.09 6.55 -28.52
N GLN A 342 10.07 6.41 -27.66
CA GLN A 342 9.23 7.52 -27.21
C GLN A 342 9.20 7.61 -25.67
N LEU A 343 9.33 8.84 -25.17
CA LEU A 343 8.92 9.20 -23.82
C LEU A 343 7.50 9.78 -23.86
N THR A 344 6.80 9.66 -22.75
CA THR A 344 5.46 10.18 -22.56
C THR A 344 5.51 11.41 -21.66
N LEU A 345 5.16 12.59 -22.17
CA LEU A 345 5.03 13.83 -21.40
C LEU A 345 3.56 14.08 -21.06
N SER A 346 3.16 13.79 -19.82
CA SER A 346 1.82 14.11 -19.30
C SER A 346 1.79 15.54 -18.81
N LEU A 347 0.73 16.29 -19.17
CA LEU A 347 0.55 17.71 -18.88
C LEU A 347 -0.82 17.95 -18.25
N GLU A 348 -0.88 18.83 -17.25
CA GLU A 348 -2.11 19.22 -16.56
C GLU A 348 -2.09 20.73 -16.28
N ASN A 349 -3.05 21.45 -16.87
CA ASN A 349 -3.30 22.87 -16.59
C ASN A 349 -3.84 23.00 -15.16
N GLN A 350 -3.20 23.78 -14.31
CA GLN A 350 -3.65 24.01 -12.93
C GLN A 350 -4.42 25.33 -12.78
N TYR A 351 -4.51 26.14 -13.84
CA TYR A 351 -5.44 27.26 -13.86
C TYR A 351 -6.89 26.77 -13.94
N ARG A 352 -7.78 27.57 -13.35
CA ARG A 352 -9.25 27.43 -13.48
C ARG A 352 -9.78 28.09 -14.76
N GLU A 353 -8.88 28.51 -15.65
CA GLU A 353 -9.15 29.11 -16.95
C GLU A 353 -8.32 28.40 -18.03
N PRO A 354 -8.73 28.45 -19.31
CA PRO A 354 -7.90 27.96 -20.41
C PRO A 354 -6.55 28.67 -20.47
N ALA A 355 -5.48 27.92 -20.69
CA ALA A 355 -4.12 28.45 -20.74
C ALA A 355 -3.32 27.80 -21.88
N ALA A 356 -2.41 28.59 -22.46
CA ALA A 356 -1.47 28.14 -23.47
C ALA A 356 -0.07 27.98 -22.86
N PHE A 357 0.62 26.90 -23.24
CA PHE A 357 1.92 26.54 -22.72
C PHE A 357 2.92 26.30 -23.84
N THR A 358 4.10 26.88 -23.73
CA THR A 358 5.27 26.56 -24.57
C THR A 358 6.29 25.83 -23.72
N ILE A 359 6.66 24.61 -24.13
CA ILE A 359 7.53 23.69 -23.38
C ILE A 359 8.78 23.46 -24.22
N THR A 360 9.96 23.76 -23.65
CA THR A 360 11.23 23.68 -24.36
C THR A 360 12.24 22.81 -23.62
N PHE A 361 12.75 21.79 -24.32
CA PHE A 361 13.79 20.87 -23.87
C PHE A 361 15.17 21.38 -24.28
N GLU A 362 16.09 21.41 -23.33
CA GLU A 362 17.50 21.72 -23.59
C GLU A 362 18.22 20.52 -24.24
N GLU A 363 19.31 20.79 -24.96
CA GLU A 363 20.16 19.74 -25.53
C GLU A 363 20.79 18.89 -24.42
N ASN A 364 20.93 17.59 -24.66
CA ASN A 364 21.48 16.66 -23.69
C ASN A 364 22.34 15.59 -24.38
N SER A 365 23.44 15.18 -23.75
CA SER A 365 24.34 14.18 -24.33
C SER A 365 23.81 12.74 -24.23
N LEU A 366 22.84 12.46 -23.35
CA LEU A 366 22.21 11.13 -23.22
C LEU A 366 21.21 10.86 -24.34
N LEU A 367 20.48 11.89 -24.77
CA LEU A 367 19.32 11.77 -25.66
C LEU A 367 19.43 12.74 -26.83
N THR A 368 19.18 12.25 -28.04
CA THR A 368 18.94 13.10 -29.21
C THR A 368 17.43 13.22 -29.43
N LEU A 369 16.93 14.45 -29.39
CA LEU A 369 15.52 14.78 -29.65
C LEU A 369 15.39 15.37 -31.07
N PRO A 370 14.52 14.83 -31.95
CA PRO A 370 14.26 15.45 -33.25
C PRO A 370 13.54 16.81 -33.13
N ARG A 371 12.81 17.03 -32.03
CA ARG A 371 12.04 18.24 -31.76
C ARG A 371 12.24 18.66 -30.30
N HIS A 372 12.57 19.94 -30.09
CA HIS A 372 12.89 20.50 -28.77
C HIS A 372 11.80 21.39 -28.17
N SER A 373 10.82 21.86 -28.96
CA SER A 373 9.78 22.79 -28.49
C SER A 373 8.38 22.33 -28.86
N PHE A 374 7.47 22.38 -27.89
CA PHE A 374 6.09 21.91 -27.99
C PHE A 374 5.15 23.00 -27.49
N GLN A 375 4.12 23.31 -28.28
CA GLN A 375 3.07 24.25 -27.91
C GLN A 375 1.77 23.50 -27.69
N VAL A 376 1.11 23.76 -26.56
CA VAL A 376 -0.12 23.07 -26.17
C VAL A 376 -1.08 24.09 -25.56
N SER A 377 -2.33 24.07 -25.99
CA SER A 377 -3.42 24.81 -25.37
C SER A 377 -4.32 23.84 -24.62
N LEU A 378 -4.54 24.09 -23.33
CA LEU A 378 -5.33 23.23 -22.46
C LEU A 378 -6.55 24.00 -21.91
N PRO A 379 -7.73 23.37 -21.81
CA PRO A 379 -8.86 23.97 -21.12
C PRO A 379 -8.55 24.12 -19.62
N ALA A 380 -9.41 24.85 -18.90
CA ALA A 380 -9.37 24.96 -17.44
C ALA A 380 -9.28 23.56 -16.80
N SER A 381 -8.28 23.34 -15.94
CA SER A 381 -8.04 22.04 -15.30
C SER A 381 -7.91 20.85 -16.28
N GLY A 382 -7.55 21.13 -17.53
CA GLY A 382 -7.43 20.17 -18.62
C GLY A 382 -6.12 19.39 -18.60
N ARG A 383 -6.13 18.19 -19.16
CA ARG A 383 -4.98 17.28 -19.24
C ARG A 383 -4.74 16.82 -20.66
N CYS A 384 -3.48 16.55 -21.00
CA CYS A 384 -3.14 15.82 -22.21
C CYS A 384 -1.81 15.10 -22.06
N THR A 385 -1.54 14.21 -23.01
CA THR A 385 -0.26 13.53 -23.14
C THR A 385 0.38 13.85 -24.48
N VAL A 386 1.67 14.17 -24.48
CA VAL A 386 2.47 14.47 -25.68
C VAL A 386 3.58 13.42 -25.82
N PRO A 387 3.66 12.67 -26.93
CA PRO A 387 4.78 11.76 -27.19
C PRO A 387 6.04 12.56 -27.56
N ILE A 388 7.18 12.17 -26.99
CA ILE A 388 8.47 12.79 -27.20
C ILE A 388 9.41 11.75 -27.81
N ASP A 389 9.64 11.84 -29.13
CA ASP A 389 10.58 10.98 -29.83
C ASP A 389 12.02 11.23 -29.38
N TYR A 390 12.77 10.17 -29.14
CA TYR A 390 14.18 10.24 -28.78
C TYR A 390 14.99 9.07 -29.36
N SER A 391 16.31 9.27 -29.47
CA SER A 391 17.28 8.18 -29.63
C SER A 391 18.30 8.24 -28.49
N LEU A 392 18.53 7.09 -27.86
CA LEU A 392 19.45 6.96 -26.74
C LEU A 392 20.90 6.84 -27.22
N GLN A 393 21.77 7.73 -26.75
CA GLN A 393 23.20 7.70 -27.10
C GLN A 393 24.01 6.86 -26.11
N GLN A 394 23.65 6.91 -24.82
CA GLN A 394 24.28 6.13 -23.75
C GLN A 394 23.30 5.93 -22.59
N PHE A 395 23.45 4.84 -21.83
CA PHE A 395 22.67 4.64 -20.60
C PHE A 395 23.00 5.71 -19.57
N GLY A 396 22.00 6.12 -18.81
CA GLY A 396 22.19 7.21 -17.86
C GLY A 396 20.91 7.68 -17.19
N PHE A 397 21.08 8.73 -16.39
CA PHE A 397 19.99 9.45 -15.77
C PHE A 397 19.74 10.76 -16.53
N TYR A 398 18.66 10.79 -17.31
CA TYR A 398 18.20 12.06 -17.87
C TYR A 398 17.66 12.89 -16.70
N ASN A 399 18.26 14.05 -16.46
CA ASN A 399 17.84 15.01 -15.45
C ASN A 399 18.09 16.40 -16.00
N ALA A 400 17.04 17.02 -16.54
CA ALA A 400 17.15 18.29 -17.23
C ALA A 400 16.06 19.26 -16.79
N SER A 401 16.39 20.54 -16.90
CA SER A 401 15.45 21.62 -16.69
C SER A 401 14.65 21.84 -17.98
N ILE A 402 13.34 21.71 -17.90
CA ILE A 402 12.41 22.03 -18.99
C ILE A 402 11.88 23.43 -18.77
N LYS A 403 12.07 24.32 -19.74
CA LYS A 403 11.53 25.68 -19.70
C LYS A 403 10.05 25.66 -20.09
N VAL A 404 9.22 26.32 -19.30
CA VAL A 404 7.78 26.45 -19.51
C VAL A 404 7.40 27.92 -19.50
N GLU A 405 6.72 28.36 -20.56
CA GLU A 405 6.07 29.67 -20.61
C GLU A 405 4.55 29.44 -20.58
N ALA A 406 3.89 30.01 -19.59
CA ALA A 406 2.44 29.91 -19.40
C ALA A 406 1.77 31.26 -19.67
N ALA A 407 0.73 31.24 -20.51
CA ALA A 407 -0.11 32.40 -20.80
C ALA A 407 -1.58 32.07 -20.47
N CYS A 408 -2.16 32.79 -19.52
CA CYS A 408 -3.54 32.61 -19.05
C CYS A 408 -4.28 33.95 -19.06
N GLY A 409 -5.35 34.06 -19.86
CA GLY A 409 -6.16 35.28 -19.95
C GLY A 409 -5.36 36.53 -20.35
N GLN A 410 -5.58 37.64 -19.63
CA GLN A 410 -4.83 38.90 -19.76
C GLN A 410 -3.69 39.05 -18.75
N ALA A 411 -3.40 38.02 -17.94
CA ALA A 411 -2.30 38.05 -17.00
C ALA A 411 -0.96 38.07 -17.74
N GLU A 412 0.08 38.64 -17.11
CA GLU A 412 1.44 38.56 -17.65
C GLU A 412 1.88 37.10 -17.81
N ALA A 413 2.58 36.80 -18.90
CA ALA A 413 3.09 35.46 -19.15
C ALA A 413 4.11 35.08 -18.07
N LEU A 414 3.87 33.95 -17.41
CA LEU A 414 4.74 33.44 -16.37
C LEU A 414 5.73 32.45 -16.98
N SER A 415 7.02 32.75 -16.86
CA SER A 415 8.10 31.83 -17.25
C SER A 415 8.66 31.15 -16.02
N PHE A 416 8.75 29.83 -16.07
CA PHE A 416 9.34 29.01 -15.02
C PHE A 416 10.05 27.79 -15.61
N SER A 417 10.78 27.07 -14.77
CA SER A 417 11.52 25.88 -15.16
C SER A 417 11.15 24.72 -14.27
N GLU A 418 11.01 23.54 -14.86
CA GLU A 418 10.60 22.33 -14.17
C GLU A 418 11.61 21.23 -14.42
N LYS A 419 12.01 20.52 -13.37
CA LYS A 419 12.91 19.39 -13.51
C LYS A 419 12.13 18.20 -14.05
N ALA A 420 12.63 17.59 -15.12
CA ALA A 420 12.14 16.31 -15.60
C ALA A 420 13.29 15.31 -15.57
N HIS A 421 12.97 14.11 -15.11
CA HIS A 421 13.97 13.07 -14.98
C HIS A 421 13.46 11.70 -15.39
N VAL A 422 14.32 10.91 -16.04
CA VAL A 422 14.04 9.54 -16.48
C VAL A 422 15.30 8.70 -16.35
N LEU A 423 15.15 7.52 -15.72
CA LEU A 423 16.22 6.54 -15.58
C LEU A 423 16.25 5.57 -16.76
N LEU A 424 17.30 5.63 -17.56
CA LEU A 424 17.47 4.86 -18.81
C LEU A 424 18.54 3.77 -18.62
N LYS A 425 18.14 2.65 -18.01
CA LYS A 425 19.01 1.52 -17.65
C LYS A 425 19.21 0.52 -18.79
N GLY A 426 20.39 -0.09 -18.81
CA GLY A 426 20.74 -1.21 -19.67
C GLY A 426 21.57 -2.24 -18.93
N TYR A 427 22.28 -3.11 -19.65
CA TYR A 427 23.22 -4.07 -19.05
C TYR A 427 24.61 -3.47 -18.78
N SER A 428 24.81 -2.17 -19.04
CA SER A 428 26.04 -1.43 -18.80
C SER A 428 25.75 0.01 -18.34
N GLY A 429 26.80 0.77 -18.05
CA GLY A 429 26.73 2.14 -17.56
C GLY A 429 26.85 2.23 -16.04
N ILE A 430 27.57 3.26 -15.57
CA ILE A 430 27.78 3.55 -14.16
C ILE A 430 27.46 5.03 -13.94
N TYR A 431 26.45 5.32 -13.13
CA TYR A 431 25.99 6.69 -12.90
C TYR A 431 25.19 6.79 -11.61
N GLY A 432 25.19 7.96 -11.00
CA GLY A 432 24.36 8.30 -9.85
C GLY A 432 23.48 9.51 -10.16
N GLY A 433 22.46 9.72 -9.33
CA GLY A 433 21.54 10.81 -9.50
C GLY A 433 20.70 11.08 -8.26
N GLU A 434 19.98 12.18 -8.34
CA GLU A 434 19.06 12.65 -7.31
C GLU A 434 17.75 13.06 -7.97
N THR A 435 16.64 12.61 -7.41
CA THR A 435 15.28 13.04 -7.74
C THR A 435 14.70 13.85 -6.58
N GLU A 436 13.42 14.22 -6.63
CA GLU A 436 12.75 14.84 -5.50
C GLU A 436 12.63 13.87 -4.30
N ASP A 437 12.43 12.58 -4.57
CA ASP A 437 12.09 11.57 -3.56
C ASP A 437 13.27 10.70 -3.09
N GLU A 438 14.33 10.60 -3.88
CA GLU A 438 15.44 9.66 -3.62
C GLU A 438 16.79 10.12 -4.19
N TRP A 439 17.86 9.63 -3.58
CA TRP A 439 19.18 9.53 -4.19
C TRP A 439 19.39 8.10 -4.67
N PHE A 440 20.08 7.92 -5.79
CA PHE A 440 20.32 6.58 -6.31
C PHE A 440 21.66 6.47 -7.04
N VAL A 441 22.13 5.24 -7.15
CA VAL A 441 23.26 4.85 -8.02
C VAL A 441 22.86 3.64 -8.85
N ALA A 442 23.37 3.56 -10.08
CA ALA A 442 23.15 2.45 -10.99
C ALA A 442 24.48 1.92 -11.53
N ASN A 443 24.54 0.61 -11.68
CA ASN A 443 25.66 -0.11 -12.29
C ASN A 443 25.08 -1.27 -13.14
N GLY A 444 25.07 -1.06 -14.46
CA GLY A 444 24.39 -1.96 -15.39
C GLY A 444 22.91 -2.10 -15.07
N ALA A 445 22.46 -3.35 -14.93
CA ALA A 445 21.05 -3.66 -14.67
C ALA A 445 20.61 -3.32 -13.23
N TYR A 446 21.56 -3.13 -12.31
CA TYR A 446 21.29 -2.96 -10.89
C TYR A 446 21.27 -1.47 -10.50
N SER A 447 20.44 -1.13 -9.52
CA SER A 447 20.46 0.19 -8.88
C SER A 447 20.17 0.12 -7.39
N LEU A 448 20.75 1.04 -6.63
CA LEU A 448 20.50 1.28 -5.21
C LEU A 448 19.78 2.61 -5.04
N HIS A 449 18.77 2.65 -4.18
CA HIS A 449 17.90 3.80 -3.96
C HIS A 449 17.84 4.10 -2.46
N LEU A 450 18.13 5.34 -2.07
CA LEU A 450 17.99 5.89 -0.72
C LEU A 450 16.89 6.94 -0.74
N TYR A 451 15.77 6.66 -0.08
CA TYR A 451 14.61 7.57 -0.06
C TYR A 451 14.82 8.70 0.95
N LYS A 452 14.57 9.94 0.52
CA LYS A 452 14.80 11.13 1.37
C LYS A 452 13.84 11.18 2.55
N LYS A 453 12.59 10.75 2.34
CA LYS A 453 11.52 10.90 3.34
C LYS A 453 11.75 10.08 4.61
N ASN A 454 12.24 8.85 4.46
CA ASN A 454 12.31 7.90 5.56
C ASN A 454 13.65 7.15 5.68
N ASN A 455 14.62 7.49 4.82
CA ASN A 455 15.90 6.80 4.69
C ASN A 455 15.77 5.28 4.48
N ASP A 456 14.64 4.83 3.93
CA ASP A 456 14.54 3.46 3.42
C ASP A 456 15.55 3.29 2.29
N PHE A 457 16.14 2.11 2.24
CA PHE A 457 17.12 1.77 1.23
C PHE A 457 16.66 0.53 0.47
N ARG A 458 16.64 0.61 -0.86
CA ARG A 458 16.19 -0.47 -1.73
C ARG A 458 17.18 -0.75 -2.84
N MET A 459 17.14 -1.98 -3.33
CA MET A 459 17.93 -2.44 -4.47
C MET A 459 17.00 -2.98 -5.55
N ASN A 460 17.28 -2.64 -6.81
CA ASN A 460 16.48 -3.03 -7.95
C ASN A 460 17.34 -3.71 -9.04
N TYR A 461 16.76 -4.69 -9.75
CA TYR A 461 17.24 -5.23 -11.02
C TYR A 461 16.26 -4.80 -12.14
N PHE A 462 16.71 -3.93 -13.05
CA PHE A 462 15.83 -3.13 -13.91
C PHE A 462 14.70 -2.49 -13.10
N ASP A 463 13.45 -2.67 -13.49
CA ASP A 463 12.29 -2.07 -12.81
C ASP A 463 11.74 -2.98 -11.69
N GLN A 464 12.52 -3.96 -11.21
CA GLN A 464 12.08 -4.97 -10.24
C GLN A 464 12.85 -4.85 -8.92
N GLY A 465 12.14 -4.83 -7.80
CA GLY A 465 12.74 -4.74 -6.46
C GLY A 465 13.33 -6.06 -5.96
N SER A 466 14.33 -5.94 -5.09
CA SER A 466 14.87 -7.05 -4.28
C SER A 466 13.90 -7.41 -3.14
N PRO A 467 13.79 -8.70 -2.76
CA PRO A 467 13.09 -9.13 -1.55
C PRO A 467 13.77 -8.66 -0.24
N VAL A 468 14.94 -8.02 -0.34
CA VAL A 468 15.68 -7.46 0.79
C VAL A 468 15.70 -5.93 0.70
N SER A 469 15.33 -5.27 1.79
CA SER A 469 15.47 -3.82 1.95
C SER A 469 15.98 -3.46 3.34
N TRP A 470 16.46 -2.24 3.52
CA TRP A 470 16.97 -1.74 4.79
C TRP A 470 16.14 -0.55 5.26
N GLY A 471 15.80 -0.51 6.54
CA GLY A 471 15.21 0.68 7.16
C GLY A 471 16.25 1.74 7.52
N CYS A 472 15.79 2.86 8.07
CA CYS A 472 16.68 3.90 8.59
C CYS A 472 17.59 3.37 9.74
N PRO A 473 18.86 3.82 9.82
CA PRO A 473 19.73 3.51 10.95
C PRO A 473 19.23 4.18 12.23
N LYS A 474 19.50 3.58 13.39
CA LYS A 474 19.10 4.11 14.70
C LYS A 474 20.27 4.14 15.68
N LEU A 475 20.52 5.28 16.30
CA LEU A 475 21.66 5.51 17.19
C LEU A 475 21.22 5.45 18.66
N GLY A 476 22.08 4.91 19.53
CA GLY A 476 21.94 4.97 20.99
C GLY A 476 21.14 3.85 21.64
N LYS A 477 20.92 3.95 22.96
CA LYS A 477 19.98 3.14 23.76
C LYS A 477 19.30 4.03 24.80
N PRO A 478 17.95 4.20 24.79
CA PRO A 478 17.01 3.69 23.78
C PRO A 478 17.33 4.20 22.37
N TYR A 479 16.94 3.43 21.36
CA TYR A 479 17.26 3.75 19.96
C TYR A 479 16.48 4.98 19.48
N SER A 480 17.22 6.00 19.02
CA SER A 480 16.66 7.21 18.43
C SER A 480 15.95 6.91 17.10
N GLN A 481 14.88 7.64 16.83
CA GLN A 481 14.14 7.61 15.55
C GLN A 481 14.39 8.88 14.74
N GLU A 482 15.36 9.70 15.11
CA GLU A 482 15.63 10.98 14.43
C GLU A 482 15.82 10.79 12.91
N PHE A 483 16.51 9.73 12.49
CA PHE A 483 16.75 9.42 11.07
C PHE A 483 15.56 8.74 10.37
N SER A 484 14.43 8.50 11.05
CA SER A 484 13.21 7.99 10.39
C SER A 484 12.49 9.04 9.56
N THR A 485 12.79 10.33 9.79
CA THR A 485 12.22 11.46 9.02
C THR A 485 13.26 12.52 8.66
N LYS A 486 14.41 12.54 9.34
CA LYS A 486 15.50 13.45 9.02
C LYS A 486 16.28 13.01 7.78
N GLN A 487 16.31 13.85 6.77
CA GLN A 487 17.11 13.65 5.56
C GLN A 487 18.62 13.58 5.88
N ALA A 488 19.38 12.87 5.05
CA ALA A 488 20.83 12.94 5.09
C ALA A 488 21.29 14.40 4.86
N ALA A 489 22.24 14.87 5.66
CA ALA A 489 22.80 16.22 5.54
C ALA A 489 23.58 16.38 4.24
N HIS A 490 24.22 15.31 3.77
CA HIS A 490 24.94 15.28 2.51
C HIS A 490 24.92 13.88 1.91
N VAL A 491 24.78 13.79 0.58
CA VAL A 491 24.88 12.53 -0.16
C VAL A 491 25.79 12.72 -1.36
N GLU A 492 26.77 11.84 -1.51
CA GLU A 492 27.66 11.80 -2.68
C GLU A 492 27.71 10.38 -3.28
N TRP A 493 28.12 10.29 -4.53
CA TRP A 493 28.48 9.01 -5.14
C TRP A 493 29.83 9.07 -5.83
N VAL A 494 30.58 7.99 -5.67
CA VAL A 494 31.94 7.87 -6.20
C VAL A 494 32.02 6.64 -7.09
N GLN A 495 32.41 6.86 -8.35
CA GLN A 495 32.74 5.77 -9.25
C GLN A 495 34.21 5.36 -9.02
N ASP A 496 34.42 4.06 -8.84
CA ASP A 496 35.73 3.43 -8.70
C ASP A 496 35.78 2.19 -9.59
N ASN A 497 36.49 2.28 -10.71
CA ASN A 497 36.60 1.23 -11.73
C ASN A 497 35.22 0.69 -12.17
N GLU A 498 34.93 -0.58 -11.89
CA GLU A 498 33.69 -1.29 -12.23
C GLU A 498 32.61 -1.17 -11.14
N THR A 499 32.79 -0.27 -10.17
CA THR A 499 31.91 -0.13 -9.01
C THR A 499 31.47 1.31 -8.79
N ILE A 500 30.33 1.47 -8.12
CA ILE A 500 29.82 2.77 -7.68
C ILE A 500 29.47 2.72 -6.21
N GLN A 501 29.83 3.76 -5.47
CA GLN A 501 29.55 3.92 -4.06
C GLN A 501 28.55 5.05 -3.86
N LEU A 502 27.56 4.85 -2.99
CA LEU A 502 26.68 5.89 -2.48
C LEU A 502 27.02 6.12 -1.00
N LYS A 503 27.35 7.36 -0.64
CA LYS A 503 27.65 7.77 0.73
C LYS A 503 26.65 8.79 1.23
N ALA A 504 26.08 8.58 2.41
CA ALA A 504 25.11 9.49 3.04
C ALA A 504 25.56 9.84 4.46
N VAL A 505 25.66 11.14 4.75
CA VAL A 505 26.12 11.70 6.02
C VAL A 505 24.93 12.20 6.83
N TYR A 506 24.89 11.86 8.11
CA TYR A 506 23.83 12.26 9.05
C TYR A 506 24.43 12.90 10.29
N HIS A 507 23.85 14.02 10.73
CA HIS A 507 24.18 14.66 12.01
C HIS A 507 23.11 14.35 13.04
N SER A 508 23.51 13.81 14.19
CA SER A 508 22.58 13.48 15.27
C SER A 508 22.21 14.73 16.10
N GLU A 509 20.92 14.90 16.33
CA GLU A 509 20.33 15.86 17.28
C GLU A 509 20.17 15.23 18.67
N ASP A 510 19.82 13.95 18.73
CA ASP A 510 19.69 13.22 20.01
C ASP A 510 21.06 12.92 20.65
N PHE A 511 22.13 12.86 19.85
CA PHE A 511 23.52 12.76 20.27
C PHE A 511 24.35 13.92 19.68
N PRO A 512 24.25 15.14 20.25
CA PRO A 512 24.89 16.32 19.69
C PRO A 512 26.40 16.13 19.47
N GLY A 513 26.86 16.46 18.26
CA GLY A 513 28.25 16.33 17.86
C GLY A 513 28.65 14.93 17.38
N VAL A 514 27.71 14.00 17.20
CA VAL A 514 27.95 12.71 16.53
C VAL A 514 27.55 12.79 15.06
N GLU A 515 28.44 12.36 14.18
CA GLU A 515 28.20 12.18 12.75
C GLU A 515 28.21 10.69 12.39
N LEU A 516 27.23 10.28 11.58
CA LEU A 516 27.10 8.93 11.04
C LEU A 516 27.18 8.99 9.51
N THR A 517 28.12 8.27 8.93
CA THR A 517 28.22 8.11 7.46
C THR A 517 27.85 6.70 7.06
N LEU A 518 26.81 6.54 6.24
CA LEU A 518 26.42 5.29 5.57
C LEU A 518 27.15 5.19 4.23
N ILE A 519 27.85 4.08 3.98
CA ILE A 519 28.54 3.82 2.72
C ILE A 519 28.05 2.50 2.12
N THR A 520 27.52 2.56 0.89
CA THR A 520 27.06 1.37 0.15
C THR A 520 27.67 1.29 -1.23
N LYS A 521 28.38 0.19 -1.52
CA LYS A 521 29.09 -0.07 -2.79
C LYS A 521 28.32 -1.10 -3.63
N LEU A 522 28.14 -0.82 -4.92
CA LEU A 522 27.46 -1.67 -5.90
C LEU A 522 28.40 -2.10 -7.04
N GLN A 523 28.41 -3.40 -7.33
CA GLN A 523 29.05 -4.01 -8.50
C GLN A 523 28.05 -4.35 -9.61
N ALA A 524 28.52 -4.47 -10.85
CA ALA A 524 27.69 -4.75 -12.03
C ALA A 524 27.00 -6.14 -12.01
N ASN A 525 27.48 -7.06 -11.17
CA ASN A 525 26.93 -8.41 -10.98
C ASN A 525 25.90 -8.51 -9.85
N GLY A 526 25.49 -7.39 -9.25
CA GLY A 526 24.51 -7.35 -8.16
C GLY A 526 25.09 -7.60 -6.77
N PHE A 527 26.42 -7.59 -6.61
CA PHE A 527 27.05 -7.66 -5.31
C PHE A 527 27.09 -6.28 -4.64
N VAL A 528 26.67 -6.23 -3.37
CA VAL A 528 26.56 -5.02 -2.56
C VAL A 528 27.33 -5.19 -1.26
N GLN A 529 28.13 -4.19 -0.92
CA GLN A 529 28.81 -4.09 0.36
C GLN A 529 28.37 -2.81 1.08
N ARG A 530 27.94 -2.91 2.32
CA ARG A 530 27.41 -1.80 3.13
C ARG A 530 28.10 -1.72 4.48
N HIS A 531 28.50 -0.52 4.90
CA HIS A 531 29.06 -0.28 6.23
C HIS A 531 28.79 1.15 6.70
N TYR A 532 29.19 1.42 7.95
CA TYR A 532 29.04 2.74 8.57
C TYR A 532 30.38 3.25 9.08
N GLU A 533 30.53 4.57 9.09
CA GLU A 533 31.58 5.27 9.82
C GLU A 533 30.92 6.21 10.82
N ILE A 534 31.50 6.30 12.03
CA ILE A 534 31.00 7.17 13.10
C ILE A 534 32.13 8.08 13.56
N GLU A 535 31.85 9.37 13.63
CA GLU A 535 32.80 10.38 14.08
C GLU A 535 32.20 11.19 15.22
N ARG A 536 33.00 11.50 16.24
CA ARG A 536 32.59 12.31 17.39
C ARG A 536 33.35 13.63 17.40
N GLY A 537 32.60 14.74 17.42
CA GLY A 537 33.14 16.09 17.59
C GLY A 537 33.70 16.34 19.00
N GLN A 538 34.48 17.40 19.14
CA GLN A 538 35.21 17.75 20.37
C GLN A 538 34.32 18.02 21.60
N HIS A 539 33.07 18.39 21.38
CA HIS A 539 32.10 18.71 22.44
C HIS A 539 31.03 17.64 22.63
N ALA A 540 31.17 16.48 21.97
CA ALA A 540 30.21 15.39 22.08
C ALA A 540 30.35 14.65 23.42
N GLU A 541 29.23 14.23 24.01
CA GLU A 541 29.20 13.49 25.26
C GLU A 541 29.91 12.13 25.14
N GLN A 542 30.76 11.81 26.11
CA GLN A 542 31.56 10.58 26.15
C GLN A 542 30.77 9.44 26.78
N SER A 543 29.89 8.84 25.99
CA SER A 543 29.07 7.68 26.35
C SER A 543 29.22 6.54 25.32
N PRO A 544 28.98 5.27 25.71
CA PRO A 544 29.05 4.17 24.77
C PRO A 544 27.95 4.29 23.72
N LEU A 545 28.31 4.17 22.44
CA LEU A 545 27.36 4.19 21.33
C LEU A 545 26.97 2.78 20.87
N TYR A 546 25.73 2.69 20.42
CA TYR A 546 25.16 1.54 19.73
C TYR A 546 24.52 2.03 18.43
N LEU A 547 24.60 1.21 17.38
CA LEU A 547 23.89 1.46 16.13
C LEU A 547 23.06 0.22 15.79
N GLN A 548 21.77 0.43 15.51
CA GLN A 548 20.88 -0.58 15.00
C GLN A 548 20.56 -0.29 13.53
N GLN A 549 20.76 -1.30 12.68
CA GLN A 549 20.37 -1.27 11.28
C GLN A 549 19.20 -2.25 11.03
N PRO A 550 17.97 -1.76 10.85
CA PRO A 550 16.83 -2.58 10.45
C PRO A 550 17.03 -3.26 9.10
N LEU A 551 16.73 -4.55 9.05
CA LEU A 551 16.82 -5.39 7.85
C LEU A 551 15.45 -6.03 7.60
N TYR A 552 14.85 -5.74 6.45
CA TYR A 552 13.59 -6.33 6.03
C TYR A 552 13.87 -7.38 4.97
N CYS A 553 13.51 -8.62 5.27
CA CYS A 553 13.64 -9.77 4.37
C CYS A 553 12.36 -10.59 4.47
N SER A 554 11.76 -10.92 3.32
CA SER A 554 10.80 -12.04 3.29
C SER A 554 11.59 -13.33 3.39
N LEU A 555 11.29 -14.17 4.38
CA LEU A 555 11.99 -15.44 4.62
C LEU A 555 11.31 -16.61 3.88
N THR A 556 10.33 -16.30 3.02
CA THR A 556 9.71 -17.22 2.07
C THR A 556 10.76 -17.86 1.16
N ASN A 557 10.75 -19.20 1.07
CA ASN A 557 11.70 -20.01 0.30
C ASN A 557 13.17 -19.70 0.65
N SER A 558 13.45 -19.40 1.91
CA SER A 558 14.80 -19.13 2.39
C SER A 558 15.50 -20.37 2.94
N ILE A 559 16.83 -20.30 2.97
CA ILE A 559 17.75 -21.29 3.52
C ILE A 559 18.49 -20.60 4.67
N LEU A 560 18.31 -21.14 5.87
CA LEU A 560 18.69 -20.51 7.13
C LEU A 560 19.60 -21.44 7.96
N PRO A 561 20.74 -20.96 8.47
CA PRO A 561 21.59 -21.71 9.40
C PRO A 561 21.07 -21.55 10.84
N LEU A 562 20.24 -22.49 11.31
CA LEU A 562 19.59 -22.44 12.62
C LEU A 562 20.00 -23.64 13.48
N ASN A 563 20.40 -23.38 14.73
CA ASN A 563 20.75 -24.41 15.73
C ASN A 563 21.71 -25.48 15.19
N ASP A 564 22.79 -25.03 14.53
CA ASP A 564 23.82 -25.86 13.88
C ASP A 564 23.30 -26.76 12.74
N LYS A 565 22.14 -26.41 12.16
CA LYS A 565 21.54 -27.08 11.00
C LYS A 565 21.25 -26.08 9.90
N ILE A 566 21.20 -26.56 8.66
CA ILE A 566 20.69 -25.79 7.52
C ILE A 566 19.22 -26.16 7.33
N ILE A 567 18.34 -25.18 7.43
CA ILE A 567 16.89 -25.33 7.35
C ILE A 567 16.38 -24.60 6.11
N GLU A 568 15.61 -25.29 5.28
CA GLU A 568 14.81 -24.67 4.24
C GLU A 568 13.47 -24.25 4.85
N ALA A 569 13.20 -22.94 4.88
CA ALA A 569 12.07 -22.36 5.60
C ALA A 569 10.71 -22.64 4.93
N GLY A 570 10.71 -22.97 3.62
CA GLY A 570 9.49 -23.09 2.82
C GLY A 570 8.75 -21.76 2.65
N ASN A 571 7.52 -21.82 2.15
CA ASN A 571 6.60 -20.70 1.96
C ASN A 571 5.64 -20.57 3.17
N ARG A 572 6.17 -20.01 4.25
CA ARG A 572 5.44 -19.75 5.50
C ARG A 572 4.84 -18.35 5.55
N SER A 573 3.80 -18.17 6.39
CA SER A 573 3.17 -16.87 6.58
C SER A 573 4.01 -15.91 7.43
N SER A 574 3.77 -14.60 7.32
CA SER A 574 4.46 -13.57 8.12
C SER A 574 4.23 -13.70 9.64
N ALA A 575 3.12 -14.31 10.08
CA ALA A 575 2.88 -14.60 11.49
C ALA A 575 3.71 -15.80 11.98
N GLU A 576 3.99 -16.76 11.10
CA GLU A 576 4.89 -17.89 11.37
C GLU A 576 6.37 -17.47 11.25
N GLU A 577 6.69 -16.42 10.48
CA GLU A 577 8.04 -15.84 10.43
C GLU A 577 8.48 -15.28 11.80
N ALA A 578 7.55 -14.82 12.63
CA ALA A 578 7.83 -14.33 13.99
C ALA A 578 8.40 -15.41 14.95
N VAL A 579 8.34 -16.70 14.54
CA VAL A 579 8.95 -17.84 15.24
C VAL A 579 10.46 -17.88 15.04
N TRP A 580 10.98 -17.31 13.95
CA TRP A 580 12.42 -17.22 13.72
C TRP A 580 13.01 -16.18 14.67
N LYS A 581 13.90 -16.62 15.56
CA LYS A 581 14.58 -15.75 16.51
C LYS A 581 16.04 -15.60 16.14
N ALA A 582 16.54 -14.37 16.22
CA ALA A 582 17.92 -14.04 15.90
C ALA A 582 18.92 -14.90 16.70
N GLN A 583 18.59 -15.22 17.96
CA GLN A 583 19.40 -16.07 18.84
C GLN A 583 19.57 -17.51 18.35
N ASN A 584 18.74 -17.98 17.42
CA ASN A 584 18.80 -19.35 16.90
C ASN A 584 19.75 -19.48 15.70
N PHE A 585 20.26 -18.37 15.13
CA PHE A 585 21.19 -18.42 14.00
C PHE A 585 22.56 -18.92 14.46
N SER A 586 23.03 -20.01 13.84
CA SER A 586 24.35 -20.60 14.12
C SER A 586 25.45 -20.06 13.20
N GLU A 587 25.08 -19.49 12.05
CA GLU A 587 26.01 -18.85 11.11
C GLU A 587 25.47 -17.47 10.69
N ASN A 588 26.35 -16.55 10.27
CA ASN A 588 26.02 -15.15 10.01
C ASN A 588 25.53 -14.89 8.57
N TRP A 589 24.64 -15.75 8.04
CA TRP A 589 24.09 -15.60 6.70
C TRP A 589 22.68 -16.16 6.56
N LEU A 590 22.00 -15.75 5.49
CA LEU A 590 20.76 -16.34 4.99
C LEU A 590 20.73 -16.26 3.47
N PHE A 591 19.96 -17.14 2.83
CA PHE A 591 19.82 -17.16 1.38
C PHE A 591 18.35 -17.29 0.99
N ILE A 592 17.86 -16.48 0.06
CA ILE A 592 16.46 -16.43 -0.36
C ILE A 592 16.38 -16.87 -1.82
N ASN A 593 15.68 -17.98 -2.07
CA ASN A 593 15.46 -18.47 -3.42
C ASN A 593 14.22 -17.81 -4.03
N SER A 594 14.35 -16.55 -4.42
CA SER A 594 13.29 -15.79 -5.10
C SER A 594 13.06 -16.34 -6.50
N GLU A 595 11.81 -16.28 -6.98
CA GLU A 595 11.40 -16.84 -8.28
C GLU A 595 12.12 -16.22 -9.48
N LYS A 596 12.75 -15.05 -9.31
CA LYS A 596 13.44 -14.33 -10.39
C LYS A 596 14.97 -14.38 -10.27
N LEU A 597 15.51 -13.84 -9.17
CA LEU A 597 16.93 -13.84 -8.88
C LEU A 597 17.13 -14.13 -7.39
N PRO A 598 17.99 -15.10 -7.02
CA PRO A 598 18.27 -15.41 -5.63
C PRO A 598 18.97 -14.25 -4.92
N VAL A 599 18.79 -14.17 -3.59
CA VAL A 599 19.42 -13.15 -2.75
C VAL A 599 20.13 -13.79 -1.57
N GLY A 600 21.44 -13.59 -1.48
CA GLY A 600 22.22 -13.90 -0.29
C GLY A 600 22.40 -12.68 0.59
N VAL A 601 22.26 -12.81 1.92
CA VAL A 601 22.61 -11.76 2.90
C VAL A 601 23.56 -12.34 3.93
N CYS A 602 24.67 -11.66 4.21
CA CYS A 602 25.59 -12.03 5.29
C CYS A 602 26.12 -10.82 6.05
N TRP A 603 26.48 -11.04 7.31
CA TRP A 603 27.02 -10.02 8.19
C TRP A 603 28.29 -10.53 8.90
N HIS A 604 29.09 -9.60 9.41
CA HIS A 604 30.32 -9.94 10.11
C HIS A 604 30.02 -10.71 11.41
N SER A 605 30.86 -11.69 11.78
CA SER A 605 30.67 -12.50 13.00
C SER A 605 30.78 -11.71 14.31
N GLY A 606 31.46 -10.56 14.27
CA GLY A 606 31.59 -9.63 15.40
C GLY A 606 30.39 -8.71 15.64
N VAL A 607 29.32 -8.78 14.84
CA VAL A 607 28.10 -7.98 15.02
C VAL A 607 26.91 -8.88 15.32
N LYS A 608 25.93 -8.36 16.06
CA LYS A 608 24.80 -9.17 16.53
C LYS A 608 23.60 -9.01 15.63
N LEU A 609 22.96 -10.12 15.28
CA LEU A 609 21.58 -10.10 14.81
C LEU A 609 20.65 -10.00 16.03
N ILE A 610 19.67 -9.10 16.00
CA ILE A 610 18.69 -8.91 17.07
C ILE A 610 17.27 -8.93 16.51
N ASP A 611 16.31 -9.33 17.34
CA ASP A 611 14.88 -9.33 17.02
C ASP A 611 14.29 -7.91 17.15
N THR A 612 13.40 -7.53 16.25
CA THR A 612 12.56 -6.32 16.36
C THR A 612 11.08 -6.67 16.18
N ASN A 613 10.19 -5.70 16.47
CA ASN A 613 8.77 -5.85 16.16
C ASN A 613 8.64 -6.00 14.63
N TYR A 614 8.43 -7.24 14.16
CA TYR A 614 8.17 -7.63 12.76
C TYR A 614 9.39 -7.82 11.82
N SER A 615 10.64 -7.76 12.29
CA SER A 615 11.82 -8.07 11.44
C SER A 615 13.10 -8.39 12.23
N PHE A 616 14.25 -8.49 11.55
CA PHE A 616 15.58 -8.54 12.16
C PHE A 616 16.29 -7.19 12.07
N SER A 617 17.29 -6.97 12.93
CA SER A 617 18.22 -5.86 12.81
C SER A 617 19.64 -6.28 13.13
N ILE A 618 20.62 -5.59 12.55
CA ILE A 618 22.03 -5.73 12.92
C ILE A 618 22.37 -4.70 13.98
N GLU A 619 22.81 -5.14 15.15
CA GLU A 619 23.30 -4.29 16.24
C GLU A 619 24.83 -4.25 16.25
N TYR A 620 25.36 -3.03 16.19
CA TYR A 620 26.76 -2.71 16.37
C TYR A 620 27.00 -2.15 17.77
N SER A 621 27.90 -2.78 18.52
CA SER A 621 28.43 -2.22 19.77
C SER A 621 29.69 -1.41 19.45
N ILE A 622 29.58 -0.09 19.45
CA ILE A 622 30.67 0.81 19.03
C ILE A 622 31.56 1.15 20.24
N GLY A 623 30.96 1.27 21.43
CA GLY A 623 31.69 1.66 22.64
C GLY A 623 31.98 3.16 22.66
N ASN A 624 33.06 3.55 23.35
CA ASN A 624 33.49 4.95 23.44
C ASN A 624 34.43 5.27 22.27
N VAL A 625 34.00 6.17 21.38
CA VAL A 625 34.85 6.73 20.32
C VAL A 625 35.47 8.02 20.88
N ALA A 626 36.79 8.18 20.80
CA ALA A 626 37.41 9.41 21.28
C ALA A 626 37.03 10.60 20.38
N SER A 627 37.05 11.81 20.94
CA SER A 627 36.81 13.03 20.17
C SER A 627 37.82 13.16 19.02
N GLY A 628 37.33 13.34 17.79
CA GLY A 628 38.14 13.45 16.58
C GLY A 628 38.60 12.11 16.00
N GLU A 629 38.26 10.98 16.63
CA GLU A 629 38.48 9.66 16.04
C GLU A 629 37.26 9.20 15.24
N ARG A 630 37.54 8.43 14.18
CA ARG A 630 36.53 7.82 13.32
C ARG A 630 36.52 6.31 13.53
N ALA A 631 35.37 5.77 13.92
CA ALA A 631 35.14 4.33 14.03
C ALA A 631 34.51 3.79 12.73
N VAL A 632 35.19 2.86 12.07
CA VAL A 632 34.67 2.17 10.87
C VAL A 632 34.07 0.84 11.30
N LEU A 633 32.78 0.64 11.03
CA LEU A 633 32.05 -0.56 11.44
C LEU A 633 32.23 -1.69 10.42
N PRO A 634 32.22 -2.97 10.86
CA PRO A 634 32.32 -4.11 9.95
C PRO A 634 31.20 -4.12 8.90
N PRO A 635 31.50 -4.50 7.64
CA PRO A 635 30.51 -4.47 6.58
C PRO A 635 29.50 -5.62 6.69
N MET A 636 28.33 -5.41 6.08
CA MET A 636 27.42 -6.46 5.65
C MET A 636 27.43 -6.56 4.12
N HIS A 637 27.06 -7.73 3.60
CA HIS A 637 27.01 -7.98 2.15
C HIS A 637 25.63 -8.49 1.73
N VAL A 638 25.22 -8.06 0.54
CA VAL A 638 24.03 -8.59 -0.15
C VAL A 638 24.42 -8.95 -1.57
N ALA A 639 24.06 -10.16 -1.98
CA ALA A 639 24.34 -10.70 -3.30
C ALA A 639 23.02 -10.95 -4.02
N PHE A 640 22.63 -10.04 -4.93
CA PHE A 640 21.37 -10.15 -5.68
C PHE A 640 21.64 -10.70 -7.08
N GLY A 641 21.33 -11.98 -7.29
CA GLY A 641 21.62 -12.69 -8.54
C GLY A 641 23.12 -12.97 -8.78
N THR A 642 24.00 -12.64 -7.83
CA THR A 642 25.44 -12.89 -7.93
C THR A 642 25.78 -14.37 -7.76
N TYR A 643 25.10 -15.06 -6.85
CA TYR A 643 25.23 -16.50 -6.62
C TYR A 643 23.89 -17.16 -6.93
N THR A 644 23.90 -18.16 -7.80
CA THR A 644 22.68 -18.91 -8.13
C THR A 644 22.40 -20.06 -7.18
N ASP A 645 23.38 -20.42 -6.33
CA ASP A 645 23.30 -21.52 -5.39
C ASP A 645 23.72 -21.09 -3.97
N TRP A 646 23.03 -21.64 -2.98
CA TRP A 646 23.22 -21.27 -1.58
C TRP A 646 24.49 -21.86 -0.96
N LEU A 647 25.03 -22.97 -1.48
CA LEU A 647 26.30 -23.54 -1.01
C LEU A 647 27.46 -22.65 -1.44
N GLU A 648 27.41 -22.11 -2.66
CA GLU A 648 28.40 -21.12 -3.13
C GLU A 648 28.35 -19.85 -2.26
N PHE A 649 27.14 -19.36 -1.98
CA PHE A 649 26.97 -18.20 -1.12
C PHE A 649 27.42 -18.46 0.33
N ARG A 650 27.09 -19.62 0.91
CA ARG A 650 27.56 -20.02 2.24
C ARG A 650 29.08 -20.14 2.28
N SER A 651 29.69 -20.71 1.24
CA SER A 651 31.14 -20.83 1.15
C SER A 651 31.82 -19.45 1.18
N PHE A 652 31.24 -18.48 0.46
CA PHE A 652 31.65 -17.08 0.54
C PHE A 652 31.44 -16.49 1.95
N ALA A 653 30.24 -16.64 2.53
CA ALA A 653 29.89 -16.04 3.81
C ALA A 653 30.69 -16.61 5.00
N THR A 654 31.06 -17.89 4.95
CA THR A 654 31.77 -18.59 6.04
C THR A 654 33.28 -18.72 5.81
N GLY A 655 33.75 -18.52 4.57
CA GLY A 655 35.14 -18.78 4.17
C GLY A 655 35.54 -20.26 4.12
N LYS A 656 34.56 -21.20 4.10
CA LYS A 656 34.79 -22.65 4.05
C LYS A 656 34.40 -23.19 2.66
N GLN A 657 35.10 -24.21 2.14
CA GLN A 657 34.74 -24.87 0.88
C GLN A 657 33.74 -26.03 1.13
N ASP A 658 32.54 -25.96 0.56
CA ASP A 658 31.54 -27.04 0.60
C ASP A 658 31.69 -28.05 -0.57
N ASN A 659 31.28 -29.31 -0.39
CA ASN A 659 31.51 -30.42 -1.32
C ASN A 659 30.44 -30.50 -2.44
N PRO A 660 30.76 -30.74 -3.73
CA PRO A 660 29.85 -30.47 -4.84
C PRO A 660 29.17 -31.73 -5.39
N VAL A 661 27.95 -32.08 -4.93
CA VAL A 661 27.04 -32.94 -5.72
C VAL A 661 25.58 -32.57 -5.46
N ARG A 662 24.89 -32.03 -6.47
CA ARG A 662 23.41 -32.05 -6.59
C ARG A 662 22.97 -32.19 -8.06
N PRO A 663 22.01 -33.10 -8.38
CA PRO A 663 21.44 -33.24 -9.72
C PRO A 663 20.22 -32.31 -9.96
N ALA A 664 19.93 -32.04 -11.23
CA ALA A 664 18.83 -31.19 -11.72
C ALA A 664 17.64 -32.00 -12.26
N LEU A 665 16.44 -31.41 -12.31
CA LEU A 665 15.33 -31.87 -13.16
C LEU A 665 14.44 -30.71 -13.69
N THR A 666 14.08 -30.82 -14.97
CA THR A 666 12.98 -30.13 -15.67
C THR A 666 12.25 -31.18 -16.54
N ALA A 667 10.92 -31.09 -16.69
CA ALA A 667 10.12 -32.12 -17.37
C ALA A 667 10.09 -31.98 -18.92
N PRO A 668 10.43 -33.02 -19.70
CA PRO A 668 10.52 -32.97 -21.18
C PRO A 668 9.23 -33.36 -21.94
N ILE A 669 8.15 -33.68 -21.24
CA ILE A 669 6.91 -34.23 -21.80
C ILE A 669 5.71 -33.46 -21.25
N GLU A 670 4.74 -33.17 -22.12
CA GLU A 670 3.54 -32.38 -21.85
C GLU A 670 2.25 -33.13 -22.24
N LEU A 671 1.21 -33.05 -21.41
CA LEU A 671 -0.14 -33.54 -21.74
C LEU A 671 -1.01 -32.40 -22.27
N VAL A 672 -1.70 -32.60 -23.39
CA VAL A 672 -2.63 -31.65 -24.02
C VAL A 672 -3.99 -32.33 -24.19
N ILE A 673 -5.07 -31.67 -23.80
CA ILE A 673 -6.44 -32.20 -23.89
C ILE A 673 -7.33 -31.19 -24.64
N GLY A 674 -8.28 -31.70 -25.42
CA GLY A 674 -9.17 -30.92 -26.27
C GLY A 674 -8.51 -30.55 -27.60
N ASN A 675 -9.26 -29.88 -28.46
CA ASN A 675 -8.69 -29.28 -29.67
C ASN A 675 -7.77 -28.14 -29.25
N GLU A 676 -6.46 -28.30 -29.51
CA GLU A 676 -5.42 -27.30 -29.25
C GLU A 676 -5.27 -26.87 -27.78
N GLY A 677 -5.71 -27.68 -26.82
CA GLY A 677 -5.56 -27.40 -25.39
C GLY A 677 -6.79 -26.78 -24.71
N ASN A 678 -7.94 -26.67 -25.40
CA ASN A 678 -9.19 -26.18 -24.80
C ASN A 678 -9.65 -27.09 -23.65
N PRO A 679 -9.70 -26.60 -22.39
CA PRO A 679 -10.08 -27.42 -21.25
C PRO A 679 -11.60 -27.63 -21.14
N PHE A 680 -12.41 -26.86 -21.89
CA PHE A 680 -13.86 -27.04 -21.97
C PHE A 680 -14.23 -27.92 -23.15
N VAL A 681 -14.90 -29.03 -22.87
CA VAL A 681 -15.18 -30.04 -23.91
C VAL A 681 -16.68 -30.29 -24.08
N GLN A 682 -17.06 -30.58 -25.32
CA GLN A 682 -18.38 -31.03 -25.73
C GLN A 682 -18.21 -31.94 -26.95
N GLY A 683 -18.87 -33.10 -26.97
CA GLY A 683 -18.73 -34.08 -28.06
C GLY A 683 -17.50 -34.99 -27.95
N ALA A 684 -16.74 -35.17 -29.04
CA ALA A 684 -15.54 -36.00 -29.01
C ALA A 684 -14.37 -35.27 -28.34
N VAL A 685 -13.60 -35.97 -27.50
CA VAL A 685 -12.46 -35.38 -26.77
C VAL A 685 -11.15 -35.95 -27.31
N THR A 686 -10.22 -35.08 -27.69
CA THR A 686 -8.86 -35.48 -28.08
C THR A 686 -7.92 -35.38 -26.89
N VAL A 687 -7.11 -36.41 -26.63
CA VAL A 687 -6.06 -36.41 -25.60
C VAL A 687 -4.73 -36.69 -26.28
N THR A 688 -3.73 -35.84 -26.07
CA THR A 688 -2.42 -35.95 -26.72
C THR A 688 -1.30 -35.81 -25.70
N LEU A 689 -0.36 -36.75 -25.67
CA LEU A 689 0.90 -36.62 -24.96
C LEU A 689 2.00 -36.21 -25.95
N LEU A 690 2.68 -35.10 -25.68
CA LEU A 690 3.73 -34.49 -26.50
C LEU A 690 5.08 -34.67 -25.82
N LYS A 691 6.08 -35.14 -26.57
CA LYS A 691 7.48 -35.20 -26.14
C LYS A 691 8.26 -34.13 -26.89
N HIS A 692 8.93 -33.26 -26.13
CA HIS A 692 9.65 -32.10 -26.68
C HIS A 692 11.16 -32.37 -26.87
N ASP A 693 11.65 -33.51 -26.41
CA ASP A 693 13.02 -33.97 -26.70
C ASP A 693 13.12 -34.69 -28.06
N THR A 694 14.33 -34.96 -28.53
CA THR A 694 14.57 -35.55 -29.86
C THR A 694 14.30 -37.05 -29.95
N ALA A 695 13.99 -37.71 -28.83
CA ALA A 695 13.77 -39.15 -28.80
C ALA A 695 12.27 -39.48 -28.89
N PRO A 696 11.83 -40.38 -29.78
CA PRO A 696 10.43 -40.82 -29.84
C PRO A 696 9.99 -41.57 -28.58
N PHE A 697 8.68 -41.71 -28.42
CA PHE A 697 8.11 -42.60 -27.41
C PHE A 697 8.51 -44.05 -27.71
N ALA A 698 9.03 -44.74 -26.69
CA ALA A 698 9.44 -46.14 -26.75
C ALA A 698 8.91 -46.86 -25.50
N GLY A 699 7.73 -47.47 -25.62
CA GLY A 699 6.98 -48.01 -24.50
C GLY A 699 5.46 -47.91 -24.70
N GLU A 700 4.72 -47.88 -23.60
CA GLU A 700 3.25 -47.82 -23.59
C GLU A 700 2.77 -46.46 -23.07
N VAL A 701 1.84 -45.83 -23.78
CA VAL A 701 1.09 -44.67 -23.30
C VAL A 701 -0.35 -45.10 -23.01
N GLU A 702 -0.79 -44.95 -21.77
CA GLU A 702 -2.17 -45.19 -21.34
C GLU A 702 -2.85 -43.87 -20.98
N VAL A 703 -4.07 -43.64 -21.47
CA VAL A 703 -4.91 -42.51 -21.02
C VAL A 703 -6.16 -43.03 -20.31
N SER A 704 -6.53 -42.38 -19.21
CA SER A 704 -7.68 -42.77 -18.39
C SER A 704 -8.40 -41.56 -17.81
N SER A 705 -9.69 -41.73 -17.52
CA SER A 705 -10.53 -40.76 -16.82
C SER A 705 -10.73 -41.20 -15.38
N ARG A 706 -10.53 -40.28 -14.43
CA ARG A 706 -10.76 -40.55 -13.02
C ARG A 706 -12.23 -40.73 -12.68
N GLN A 707 -13.12 -40.02 -13.36
CA GLN A 707 -14.57 -40.17 -13.23
C GLN A 707 -15.12 -41.30 -14.11
N GLU A 708 -14.24 -42.16 -14.65
CA GLU A 708 -14.58 -43.24 -15.57
C GLU A 708 -15.40 -42.77 -16.78
N ARG A 709 -15.27 -41.52 -17.23
CA ARG A 709 -16.06 -40.98 -18.35
C ARG A 709 -15.77 -41.67 -19.68
N PHE A 710 -14.66 -42.39 -19.80
CA PHE A 710 -14.35 -43.30 -20.89
C PHE A 710 -13.49 -44.47 -20.37
N ALA A 711 -13.50 -45.60 -21.08
CA ALA A 711 -12.64 -46.73 -20.77
C ALA A 711 -11.17 -46.41 -21.10
N PRO A 712 -10.18 -46.86 -20.30
CA PRO A 712 -8.78 -46.60 -20.57
C PRO A 712 -8.34 -47.02 -21.98
N LEU A 713 -7.59 -46.15 -22.65
CA LEU A 713 -7.05 -46.40 -23.99
C LEU A 713 -5.53 -46.52 -23.91
N ARG A 714 -4.95 -47.39 -24.73
CA ARG A 714 -3.50 -47.68 -24.74
C ARG A 714 -2.95 -47.58 -26.14
N LEU A 715 -1.75 -47.01 -26.26
CA LEU A 715 -0.96 -46.97 -27.48
C LEU A 715 0.42 -47.54 -27.17
N GLN A 716 0.80 -48.60 -27.89
CA GLN A 716 2.15 -49.12 -27.88
C GLN A 716 2.98 -48.36 -28.91
N CYS A 717 4.18 -47.91 -28.53
CA CYS A 717 5.11 -47.20 -29.41
C CYS A 717 6.48 -47.90 -29.39
N GLU A 718 7.04 -48.14 -30.57
CA GLU A 718 8.43 -48.54 -30.73
C GLU A 718 9.28 -47.34 -31.17
N GLU A 719 10.56 -47.32 -30.82
CA GLU A 719 11.46 -46.21 -31.17
C GLU A 719 11.54 -45.98 -32.69
N SER A 720 11.42 -47.05 -33.48
CA SER A 720 11.36 -47.01 -34.95
C SER A 720 10.14 -46.30 -35.52
N ASP A 721 9.07 -46.11 -34.73
CA ASP A 721 7.84 -45.49 -35.20
C ASP A 721 7.98 -43.96 -35.32
N GLY A 722 9.02 -43.36 -34.70
CA GLY A 722 9.27 -41.92 -34.76
C GLY A 722 8.17 -41.06 -34.11
N ILE A 723 7.37 -41.64 -33.22
CA ILE A 723 6.21 -40.98 -32.60
C ILE A 723 6.66 -40.06 -31.47
N ASN A 724 6.60 -38.74 -31.69
CA ASN A 724 6.78 -37.71 -30.63
C ASN A 724 5.44 -37.15 -30.12
N LYS A 725 4.32 -37.62 -30.69
CA LYS A 725 2.95 -37.19 -30.40
C LYS A 725 2.03 -38.40 -30.33
N ALA A 726 1.67 -38.82 -29.11
CA ALA A 726 0.73 -39.91 -28.89
C ALA A 726 -0.69 -39.34 -28.71
N GLY A 727 -1.55 -39.47 -29.72
CA GLY A 727 -2.91 -38.92 -29.73
C GLY A 727 -4.00 -39.99 -29.60
N PHE A 728 -5.06 -39.66 -28.86
CA PHE A 728 -6.24 -40.50 -28.63
C PHE A 728 -7.50 -39.70 -28.93
N GLU A 729 -8.41 -40.29 -29.71
CA GLU A 729 -9.72 -39.69 -30.02
C GLU A 729 -10.81 -40.42 -29.24
N ILE A 730 -11.44 -39.73 -28.29
CA ILE A 730 -12.40 -40.29 -27.35
C ILE A 730 -13.82 -39.95 -27.83
N ALA A 731 -14.34 -40.75 -28.76
CA ALA A 731 -15.69 -40.59 -29.28
C ALA A 731 -16.81 -40.92 -28.26
N GLY A 732 -16.48 -41.72 -27.23
CA GLY A 732 -17.43 -42.21 -26.21
C GLY A 732 -17.39 -41.46 -24.87
N TYR A 733 -16.93 -40.21 -24.83
CA TYR A 733 -16.81 -39.46 -23.58
C TYR A 733 -18.20 -39.21 -22.97
N ARG A 734 -18.39 -39.66 -21.72
CA ARG A 734 -19.67 -39.54 -21.01
C ARG A 734 -19.82 -38.15 -20.37
N TYR A 735 -20.81 -37.40 -20.85
CA TYR A 735 -21.25 -36.13 -20.27
C TYR A 735 -22.39 -36.43 -19.26
N GLY A 736 -22.04 -36.69 -17.99
CA GLY A 736 -23.03 -36.89 -16.92
C GLY A 736 -23.90 -35.66 -16.65
N GLN A 737 -24.99 -35.84 -15.87
CA GLN A 737 -25.86 -34.74 -15.44
C GLN A 737 -25.24 -33.87 -14.34
N GLU A 738 -24.28 -34.41 -13.58
CA GLU A 738 -23.57 -33.67 -12.54
C GLU A 738 -22.34 -32.96 -13.09
N ALA A 739 -22.14 -31.71 -12.66
CA ALA A 739 -21.07 -30.80 -13.04
C ALA A 739 -19.71 -31.14 -12.42
N ALA A 740 -19.34 -32.41 -12.48
CA ALA A 740 -18.07 -32.91 -11.96
C ALA A 740 -16.96 -32.68 -12.98
N ILE A 741 -15.94 -31.90 -12.59
CA ILE A 741 -14.65 -31.81 -13.27
C ILE A 741 -14.08 -33.23 -13.40
N ASP A 742 -13.54 -33.56 -14.57
CA ASP A 742 -12.83 -34.82 -14.77
C ASP A 742 -11.32 -34.60 -14.73
N LEU A 743 -10.59 -35.54 -14.13
CA LEU A 743 -9.14 -35.56 -14.13
C LEU A 743 -8.70 -36.66 -15.09
N VAL A 744 -8.16 -36.24 -16.24
CA VAL A 744 -7.65 -37.15 -17.25
C VAL A 744 -6.15 -37.31 -17.04
N THR A 745 -5.74 -38.57 -16.87
CA THR A 745 -4.36 -38.94 -16.60
C THR A 745 -3.78 -39.70 -17.78
N ALA A 746 -2.62 -39.26 -18.26
CA ALA A 746 -1.77 -39.98 -19.18
C ALA A 746 -0.59 -40.60 -18.41
N ARG A 747 -0.42 -41.91 -18.51
CA ARG A 747 0.71 -42.67 -17.97
C ARG A 747 1.61 -43.09 -19.11
N TYR A 748 2.88 -42.71 -19.05
CA TYR A 748 3.90 -43.18 -19.99
C TYR A 748 4.83 -44.16 -19.29
N ARG A 749 4.80 -45.42 -19.72
CA ARG A 749 5.70 -46.48 -19.26
C ARG A 749 6.77 -46.73 -20.33
N SER A 750 7.98 -46.25 -20.07
CA SER A 750 9.16 -46.58 -20.87
C SER A 750 9.79 -47.90 -20.40
N THR A 751 10.94 -48.26 -20.97
CA THR A 751 11.74 -49.42 -20.52
C THR A 751 12.30 -49.27 -19.11
N SER A 752 12.49 -48.04 -18.61
CA SER A 752 13.16 -47.76 -17.33
C SER A 752 12.38 -46.84 -16.37
N THR A 753 11.29 -46.22 -16.83
CA THR A 753 10.53 -45.23 -16.05
C THR A 753 9.03 -45.35 -16.27
N LEU A 754 8.26 -44.95 -15.25
CA LEU A 754 6.82 -44.71 -15.34
C LEU A 754 6.55 -43.28 -14.88
N THR A 755 5.95 -42.48 -15.75
CA THR A 755 5.62 -41.08 -15.44
C THR A 755 4.13 -40.83 -15.66
N GLU A 756 3.52 -40.01 -14.80
CA GLU A 756 2.10 -39.67 -14.87
C GLU A 756 1.92 -38.15 -15.07
N TYR A 757 1.00 -37.80 -15.97
CA TYR A 757 0.60 -36.41 -16.26
C TYR A 757 -0.91 -36.33 -16.11
N THR A 758 -1.41 -35.34 -15.37
CA THR A 758 -2.85 -35.19 -15.12
C THR A 758 -3.30 -33.78 -15.47
N LYS A 759 -4.44 -33.66 -16.15
CA LYS A 759 -5.09 -32.38 -16.46
C LYS A 759 -6.59 -32.43 -16.15
N ALA A 760 -7.11 -31.30 -15.71
CA ALA A 760 -8.53 -31.09 -15.49
C ALA A 760 -9.25 -30.80 -16.80
N VAL A 761 -10.42 -31.41 -16.95
CA VAL A 761 -11.33 -31.25 -18.09
C VAL A 761 -12.69 -30.82 -17.55
N PHE A 762 -13.29 -29.83 -18.20
CA PHE A 762 -14.56 -29.22 -17.81
C PHE A 762 -15.64 -29.58 -18.85
N PRO A 763 -16.45 -30.62 -18.61
CA PRO A 763 -17.53 -31.00 -19.51
C PRO A 763 -18.63 -29.94 -19.49
N ARG A 764 -19.01 -29.43 -20.66
CA ARG A 764 -20.11 -28.46 -20.79
C ARG A 764 -21.45 -29.16 -20.89
N SER A 765 -22.49 -28.56 -20.33
CA SER A 765 -23.88 -28.98 -20.56
C SER A 765 -24.44 -28.32 -21.83
N ALA A 766 -25.54 -28.87 -22.34
CA ALA A 766 -26.30 -28.25 -23.43
C ALA A 766 -27.28 -27.16 -22.95
N ALA A 767 -27.42 -26.95 -21.63
CA ALA A 767 -28.34 -25.96 -21.06
C ALA A 767 -27.74 -24.55 -21.15
N ALA A 768 -28.53 -23.56 -21.57
CA ALA A 768 -28.07 -22.18 -21.59
C ALA A 768 -27.87 -21.63 -20.16
N VAL A 769 -27.00 -20.63 -20.02
CA VAL A 769 -26.86 -19.85 -18.77
C VAL A 769 -28.11 -18.97 -18.64
N GLU A 770 -28.84 -19.12 -17.55
CA GLU A 770 -30.03 -18.33 -17.23
C GLU A 770 -29.63 -16.91 -16.78
N GLN A 771 -30.32 -15.90 -17.30
CA GLN A 771 -30.14 -14.50 -16.94
C GLN A 771 -31.36 -14.01 -16.16
N ILE A 772 -31.17 -13.63 -14.90
CA ILE A 772 -32.25 -13.32 -13.97
C ILE A 772 -32.16 -11.86 -13.52
N ARG A 773 -33.28 -11.13 -13.62
CA ARG A 773 -33.41 -9.75 -13.12
C ARG A 773 -34.35 -9.73 -11.92
N TYR A 774 -33.87 -9.23 -10.79
CA TYR A 774 -34.69 -9.00 -9.62
C TYR A 774 -34.98 -7.50 -9.45
N PRO A 775 -36.26 -7.09 -9.34
CA PRO A 775 -36.58 -5.73 -8.95
C PRO A 775 -36.13 -5.47 -7.50
N HIS A 776 -35.43 -4.37 -7.27
CA HIS A 776 -34.91 -3.98 -5.95
C HIS A 776 -35.23 -2.51 -5.64
N GLU A 777 -35.36 -2.14 -4.37
CA GLU A 777 -35.76 -0.77 -3.96
C GLU A 777 -34.73 0.30 -4.38
N SER A 778 -33.45 -0.08 -4.53
CA SER A 778 -32.34 0.81 -4.92
C SER A 778 -31.89 0.67 -6.39
N GLY A 779 -32.54 -0.17 -7.20
CA GLY A 779 -32.12 -0.43 -8.58
C GLY A 779 -32.50 -1.81 -9.13
N GLN A 780 -31.66 -2.39 -9.98
CA GLN A 780 -31.82 -3.74 -10.53
C GLN A 780 -30.69 -4.66 -10.06
N LEU A 781 -31.05 -5.75 -9.39
CA LEU A 781 -30.13 -6.85 -9.08
C LEU A 781 -30.09 -7.82 -10.28
N LEU A 782 -28.90 -8.06 -10.82
CA LEU A 782 -28.69 -9.03 -11.90
C LEU A 782 -28.06 -10.30 -11.34
N ALA A 783 -28.50 -11.46 -11.82
CA ALA A 783 -27.87 -12.74 -11.54
C ALA A 783 -27.76 -13.58 -12.81
N VAL A 784 -26.71 -14.39 -12.90
CA VAL A 784 -26.58 -15.44 -13.93
C VAL A 784 -26.39 -16.79 -13.26
N ASP A 785 -27.04 -17.82 -13.79
CA ASP A 785 -27.06 -19.17 -13.23
C ASP A 785 -26.83 -20.20 -14.35
N ASN A 786 -25.82 -21.05 -14.23
CA ASN A 786 -25.53 -22.08 -15.23
C ASN A 786 -26.04 -23.48 -14.83
N GLY A 787 -26.89 -23.57 -13.79
CA GLY A 787 -27.41 -24.78 -13.17
C GLY A 787 -26.51 -25.39 -12.08
N VAL A 788 -25.33 -24.81 -11.85
CA VAL A 788 -24.30 -25.33 -10.93
C VAL A 788 -23.80 -24.24 -10.00
N VAL A 789 -23.49 -23.10 -10.61
CA VAL A 789 -22.97 -21.90 -9.98
C VAL A 789 -23.87 -20.73 -10.40
N LYS A 790 -24.18 -19.88 -9.43
CA LYS A 790 -24.88 -18.63 -9.67
C LYS A 790 -24.11 -17.45 -9.07
N ILE A 791 -23.95 -16.40 -9.84
CA ILE A 791 -23.27 -15.15 -9.43
C ILE A 791 -24.21 -13.96 -9.62
N ALA A 792 -24.15 -13.00 -8.69
CA ALA A 792 -25.02 -11.83 -8.71
C ALA A 792 -24.28 -10.51 -8.42
N ALA A 793 -24.81 -9.43 -8.98
CA ALA A 793 -24.32 -8.07 -8.80
C ALA A 793 -25.47 -7.06 -8.76
N ASP A 794 -25.33 -6.08 -7.89
CA ASP A 794 -26.21 -4.93 -7.77
C ASP A 794 -25.36 -3.65 -7.89
N PRO A 795 -25.44 -2.91 -9.01
CA PRO A 795 -24.62 -1.71 -9.22
C PRO A 795 -24.95 -0.60 -8.21
N SER A 796 -26.11 -0.63 -7.54
CA SER A 796 -26.46 0.32 -6.47
C SER A 796 -25.76 -0.01 -5.14
N PHE A 797 -25.40 -1.27 -4.92
CA PHE A 797 -24.68 -1.71 -3.72
C PHE A 797 -23.20 -1.33 -3.78
N GLY A 798 -22.52 -1.58 -4.90
CA GLY A 798 -21.08 -1.32 -5.02
C GLY A 798 -20.47 -1.82 -6.32
N ASN A 799 -19.17 -1.52 -6.52
CA ASN A 799 -18.40 -1.98 -7.67
C ASN A 799 -17.89 -3.42 -7.48
N VAL A 800 -18.75 -4.36 -7.10
CA VAL A 800 -18.40 -5.76 -6.78
C VAL A 800 -19.50 -6.74 -7.20
N PHE A 801 -19.12 -7.99 -7.47
CA PHE A 801 -20.05 -9.13 -7.45
C PHE A 801 -20.20 -9.60 -6.01
N HIS A 802 -21.39 -9.43 -5.43
CA HIS A 802 -21.59 -9.60 -3.98
C HIS A 802 -21.95 -11.03 -3.57
N SER A 803 -22.32 -11.90 -4.51
CA SER A 803 -22.77 -13.28 -4.23
C SER A 803 -22.21 -14.27 -5.25
N LEU A 804 -21.74 -15.42 -4.77
CA LEU A 804 -21.34 -16.58 -5.56
C LEU A 804 -21.87 -17.83 -4.84
N THR A 805 -22.89 -18.45 -5.40
CA THR A 805 -23.47 -19.67 -4.84
C THR A 805 -23.07 -20.91 -5.63
N TYR A 806 -22.73 -21.98 -4.93
CA TYR A 806 -22.46 -23.30 -5.50
C TYR A 806 -23.29 -24.34 -4.73
N LYS A 807 -24.06 -25.16 -5.45
CA LYS A 807 -25.07 -26.09 -4.86
C LYS A 807 -26.01 -25.39 -3.85
N GLY A 808 -26.36 -24.13 -4.11
CA GLY A 808 -27.25 -23.33 -3.26
C GLY A 808 -26.61 -22.76 -1.98
N ARG A 809 -25.31 -23.01 -1.73
CA ARG A 809 -24.55 -22.43 -0.61
C ARG A 809 -23.80 -21.19 -1.07
N GLU A 810 -23.82 -20.11 -0.29
CA GLU A 810 -23.03 -18.89 -0.51
C GLU A 810 -21.55 -19.11 -0.17
N TRP A 811 -20.66 -18.55 -0.99
CA TRP A 811 -19.20 -18.67 -0.87
C TRP A 811 -18.47 -17.33 -0.79
N LEU A 812 -19.17 -16.19 -0.90
CA LEU A 812 -18.59 -14.87 -0.68
C LEU A 812 -19.01 -14.28 0.65
N SER A 813 -18.07 -13.59 1.29
CA SER A 813 -18.34 -12.73 2.43
C SER A 813 -18.66 -11.33 1.89
N SER A 814 -19.84 -10.81 2.20
CA SER A 814 -20.31 -9.49 1.76
C SER A 814 -21.23 -8.86 2.80
N SER A 815 -21.26 -7.53 2.85
CA SER A 815 -22.22 -6.79 3.70
C SER A 815 -23.53 -6.47 2.98
N TYR A 816 -23.75 -7.01 1.77
CA TYR A 816 -24.97 -6.81 1.00
C TYR A 816 -26.23 -7.01 1.88
N PRO A 817 -27.24 -6.12 1.82
CA PRO A 817 -27.44 -5.06 0.83
C PRO A 817 -26.88 -3.67 1.21
N VAL A 818 -26.30 -3.48 2.39
CA VAL A 818 -25.86 -2.15 2.86
C VAL A 818 -24.36 -2.15 3.17
N PRO A 819 -23.54 -1.33 2.49
CA PRO A 819 -22.12 -1.23 2.80
C PRO A 819 -21.89 -0.64 4.20
N GLY A 820 -20.86 -1.13 4.91
CA GLY A 820 -20.55 -0.69 6.26
C GLY A 820 -19.07 -0.85 6.61
N PRO A 821 -18.60 -0.36 7.78
CA PRO A 821 -17.20 -0.48 8.16
C PRO A 821 -16.83 -1.93 8.53
N MET A 822 -15.68 -2.42 8.06
CA MET A 822 -15.09 -3.71 8.43
C MET A 822 -13.57 -3.54 8.50
N LEU A 823 -12.95 -3.84 9.65
CA LEU A 823 -11.49 -3.73 9.83
C LEU A 823 -10.91 -2.40 9.28
N TRP A 824 -10.10 -2.41 8.23
CA TRP A 824 -9.56 -1.18 7.61
C TRP A 824 -10.41 -0.60 6.47
N TRP A 825 -11.50 -1.26 6.07
CA TRP A 825 -12.37 -0.83 4.98
C TRP A 825 -13.61 -0.07 5.47
N ASN A 826 -13.91 1.09 4.88
CA ASN A 826 -15.16 1.82 5.11
C ASN A 826 -15.52 2.78 3.94
N PRO A 827 -16.49 2.43 3.08
CA PRO A 827 -17.31 1.22 3.17
C PRO A 827 -16.56 -0.06 2.80
N TRP A 828 -16.94 -1.16 3.45
CA TRP A 828 -16.61 -2.52 3.02
C TRP A 828 -17.82 -3.10 2.30
N HIS A 829 -17.59 -3.67 1.11
CA HIS A 829 -18.60 -4.34 0.31
C HIS A 829 -18.44 -5.87 0.32
N GLY A 830 -17.21 -6.36 0.55
CA GLY A 830 -16.86 -7.77 0.36
C GLY A 830 -16.96 -8.20 -1.10
N GLY A 831 -17.26 -9.48 -1.34
CA GLY A 831 -17.49 -10.01 -2.69
C GLY A 831 -16.23 -10.11 -3.56
N ILE A 832 -16.42 -10.18 -4.88
CA ILE A 832 -15.36 -10.17 -5.90
C ILE A 832 -15.32 -8.80 -6.57
N GLY A 833 -14.15 -8.17 -6.62
CA GLY A 833 -13.96 -6.86 -7.24
C GLY A 833 -12.53 -6.55 -7.63
N ILE A 834 -12.25 -5.26 -7.81
CA ILE A 834 -10.95 -4.72 -8.20
C ILE A 834 -10.53 -3.58 -7.27
N GLU A 835 -9.25 -3.56 -6.91
CA GLU A 835 -8.59 -2.53 -6.12
C GLU A 835 -7.52 -1.87 -7.00
N ILE A 836 -7.57 -0.54 -7.12
CA ILE A 836 -6.60 0.27 -7.87
C ILE A 836 -5.93 1.21 -6.86
N ASN A 837 -4.60 1.25 -6.87
CA ASN A 837 -3.84 2.11 -5.97
C ASN A 837 -4.27 3.59 -6.10
N GLY A 838 -4.54 4.25 -4.97
CA GLY A 838 -5.03 5.62 -4.94
C GLY A 838 -6.49 5.81 -5.36
N LEU A 839 -7.27 4.74 -5.53
CA LEU A 839 -8.72 4.80 -5.77
C LEU A 839 -9.44 3.88 -4.79
N SER A 840 -9.94 4.45 -3.69
CA SER A 840 -10.54 3.69 -2.60
C SER A 840 -11.92 3.13 -2.95
N ALA A 841 -12.36 2.11 -2.20
CA ALA A 841 -13.72 1.57 -2.33
C ALA A 841 -14.81 2.64 -2.08
N ARG A 842 -14.51 3.68 -1.29
CA ARG A 842 -15.39 4.84 -1.11
C ARG A 842 -15.49 5.66 -2.38
N ASN A 843 -14.37 6.00 -3.02
CA ASN A 843 -14.40 6.79 -4.25
C ASN A 843 -15.21 6.05 -5.32
N LEU A 844 -14.95 4.75 -5.52
CA LEU A 844 -15.71 3.92 -6.45
C LEU A 844 -17.21 3.83 -6.11
N TYR A 845 -17.56 3.91 -4.82
CA TYR A 845 -18.95 3.94 -4.36
C TYR A 845 -19.65 5.29 -4.61
N GLU A 846 -18.90 6.37 -4.79
CA GLU A 846 -19.44 7.69 -5.14
C GLU A 846 -19.64 7.84 -6.67
N GLU A 847 -18.94 7.04 -7.47
CA GLU A 847 -19.00 7.09 -8.93
C GLU A 847 -20.26 6.44 -9.55
N SER A 848 -20.54 6.78 -10.81
CA SER A 848 -21.62 6.13 -11.56
C SER A 848 -21.28 4.69 -11.94
N ARG A 849 -22.24 3.78 -11.75
CA ARG A 849 -22.13 2.34 -12.04
C ARG A 849 -23.34 1.86 -12.84
N GLU A 850 -23.10 0.97 -13.79
CA GLU A 850 -24.14 0.23 -14.51
C GLU A 850 -23.77 -1.25 -14.58
N ALA A 851 -24.77 -2.12 -14.68
CA ALA A 851 -24.57 -3.55 -14.88
C ALA A 851 -25.46 -4.06 -16.01
N GLU A 852 -24.92 -4.97 -16.84
CA GLU A 852 -25.66 -5.62 -17.92
C GLU A 852 -25.24 -7.08 -18.12
N PHE A 853 -26.09 -7.86 -18.78
CA PHE A 853 -25.71 -9.20 -19.24
C PHE A 853 -24.87 -9.11 -20.49
N VAL A 854 -23.84 -9.96 -20.57
CA VAL A 854 -22.87 -9.96 -21.67
C VAL A 854 -22.57 -11.38 -22.12
N GLU A 855 -22.17 -11.52 -23.39
CA GLU A 855 -21.60 -12.74 -23.94
C GLU A 855 -20.25 -12.45 -24.58
N LEU A 856 -19.24 -13.26 -24.26
CA LEU A 856 -17.87 -13.12 -24.76
C LEU A 856 -17.36 -14.45 -25.30
N THR A 857 -16.57 -14.39 -26.38
CA THR A 857 -15.92 -15.57 -26.94
C THR A 857 -14.46 -15.61 -26.54
N ASP A 858 -14.00 -16.76 -26.04
CA ASP A 858 -12.59 -16.95 -25.70
C ASP A 858 -11.72 -17.34 -26.91
N GLY A 859 -10.40 -17.39 -26.71
CA GLY A 859 -9.41 -17.75 -27.72
C GLY A 859 -9.54 -19.17 -28.28
N PHE A 860 -10.33 -20.04 -27.64
CA PHE A 860 -10.67 -21.39 -28.11
C PHE A 860 -12.05 -21.46 -28.78
N GLY A 861 -12.75 -20.33 -28.92
CA GLY A 861 -14.07 -20.25 -29.54
C GLY A 861 -15.24 -20.60 -28.61
N ASN A 862 -15.04 -20.76 -27.30
CA ASN A 862 -16.15 -20.98 -26.37
C ASN A 862 -16.88 -19.66 -26.10
N THR A 863 -18.21 -19.66 -26.19
CA THR A 863 -19.07 -18.54 -25.76
C THR A 863 -19.35 -18.63 -24.27
N TRP A 864 -19.01 -17.57 -23.54
CA TRP A 864 -19.24 -17.38 -22.13
C TRP A 864 -20.35 -16.36 -21.92
N SER A 865 -21.29 -16.62 -21.01
CA SER A 865 -22.37 -15.68 -20.68
C SER A 865 -22.22 -15.22 -19.24
N GLY A 866 -22.49 -13.95 -18.96
CA GLY A 866 -22.20 -13.39 -17.65
C GLY A 866 -22.76 -11.99 -17.40
N ILE A 867 -22.21 -11.33 -16.39
CA ILE A 867 -22.54 -9.95 -16.02
C ILE A 867 -21.29 -9.08 -16.17
N ARG A 868 -21.47 -7.89 -16.77
CA ARG A 868 -20.48 -6.81 -16.76
C ARG A 868 -20.94 -5.72 -15.81
N ILE A 869 -20.09 -5.32 -14.87
CA ILE A 869 -20.21 -4.07 -14.12
C ILE A 869 -19.29 -3.04 -14.76
N ARG A 870 -19.82 -1.88 -15.11
CA ARG A 870 -19.05 -0.76 -15.65
C ARG A 870 -19.11 0.42 -14.69
N THR A 871 -17.94 0.90 -14.28
CA THR A 871 -17.79 2.09 -13.44
C THR A 871 -17.03 3.15 -14.21
N THR A 872 -17.61 4.34 -14.31
CA THR A 872 -16.96 5.50 -14.97
C THR A 872 -16.59 6.52 -13.91
N VAL A 873 -15.29 6.75 -13.76
CA VAL A 873 -14.75 7.68 -12.76
C VAL A 873 -14.85 9.11 -13.29
N GLN A 874 -15.59 9.97 -12.58
CA GLN A 874 -15.81 11.37 -12.93
C GLN A 874 -15.50 12.33 -11.77
N GLN A 875 -15.80 11.93 -10.53
CA GLN A 875 -15.64 12.77 -9.35
C GLN A 875 -14.20 12.76 -8.82
N HIS A 876 -13.52 11.61 -8.88
CA HIS A 876 -12.14 11.51 -8.40
C HIS A 876 -11.17 12.32 -9.26
N GLN A 877 -10.48 13.30 -8.66
CA GLN A 877 -9.65 14.28 -9.38
C GLN A 877 -8.55 13.62 -10.23
N ASP A 878 -7.83 12.63 -9.72
CA ASP A 878 -6.71 12.03 -10.45
C ASP A 878 -7.12 11.01 -11.51
N TYR A 879 -8.24 10.33 -11.31
CA TYR A 879 -8.69 9.22 -12.16
C TYR A 879 -9.91 9.58 -13.02
N ARG A 880 -10.36 10.84 -13.02
CA ARG A 880 -11.44 11.34 -13.89
C ARG A 880 -11.17 10.97 -15.35
N GLY A 881 -12.06 10.19 -15.95
CA GLY A 881 -11.93 9.63 -17.30
C GLY A 881 -11.53 8.16 -17.36
N LEU A 882 -11.16 7.53 -16.24
CA LEU A 882 -10.93 6.09 -16.17
C LEU A 882 -12.27 5.34 -16.21
N THR A 883 -12.35 4.32 -17.06
CA THR A 883 -13.46 3.36 -17.06
C THR A 883 -12.96 1.99 -16.62
N ILE A 884 -13.68 1.39 -15.68
CA ILE A 884 -13.39 0.07 -15.11
C ILE A 884 -14.53 -0.86 -15.51
N GLU A 885 -14.22 -1.93 -16.22
CA GLU A 885 -15.17 -2.95 -16.62
C GLU A 885 -14.79 -4.28 -15.97
N GLN A 886 -15.67 -4.81 -15.13
CA GLN A 886 -15.49 -6.07 -14.42
C GLN A 886 -16.48 -7.08 -14.95
N TYR A 887 -16.00 -8.29 -15.23
CA TYR A 887 -16.76 -9.36 -15.85
C TYR A 887 -16.77 -10.58 -14.94
N ALA A 888 -17.95 -11.14 -14.71
CA ALA A 888 -18.13 -12.46 -14.13
C ALA A 888 -18.84 -13.35 -15.14
N LEU A 889 -18.12 -14.34 -15.66
CA LEU A 889 -18.51 -15.13 -16.83
C LEU A 889 -18.65 -16.60 -16.46
N LEU A 890 -19.70 -17.25 -16.96
CA LEU A 890 -20.01 -18.66 -16.75
C LEU A 890 -20.01 -19.44 -18.08
N GLN A 891 -19.62 -20.71 -18.01
CA GLN A 891 -19.86 -21.70 -19.06
C GLN A 891 -21.07 -22.58 -18.68
N PRO A 892 -21.91 -23.01 -19.64
CA PRO A 892 -22.98 -23.97 -19.44
C PRO A 892 -22.61 -25.20 -18.60
N GLY A 893 -23.26 -25.38 -17.45
CA GLY A 893 -23.15 -26.58 -16.61
C GLY A 893 -21.78 -26.88 -16.02
N THR A 894 -20.86 -25.90 -15.95
CA THR A 894 -19.53 -26.09 -15.34
C THR A 894 -19.46 -25.51 -13.94
N ALA A 895 -18.55 -26.03 -13.11
CA ALA A 895 -18.27 -25.51 -11.77
C ALA A 895 -17.19 -24.40 -11.77
N VAL A 896 -17.13 -23.60 -12.85
CA VAL A 896 -16.08 -22.60 -13.08
C VAL A 896 -16.69 -21.23 -13.33
N VAL A 897 -16.21 -20.22 -12.59
CA VAL A 897 -16.45 -18.80 -12.88
C VAL A 897 -15.15 -18.17 -13.36
N CYS A 898 -15.23 -17.38 -14.43
CA CYS A 898 -14.14 -16.54 -14.88
C CYS A 898 -14.38 -15.08 -14.44
N GLY A 899 -13.52 -14.57 -13.57
CA GLY A 899 -13.41 -13.15 -13.25
C GLY A 899 -12.40 -12.49 -14.19
N TRP A 900 -12.82 -11.46 -14.92
CA TRP A 900 -11.96 -10.77 -15.89
C TRP A 900 -12.19 -9.26 -15.84
N ASN A 901 -11.15 -8.46 -16.07
CA ASN A 901 -11.23 -7.01 -15.92
C ASN A 901 -10.60 -6.30 -17.12
N ARG A 902 -11.23 -5.21 -17.57
CA ARG A 902 -10.71 -4.28 -18.57
C ARG A 902 -10.70 -2.87 -18.00
N LEU A 903 -9.60 -2.15 -18.23
CA LEU A 903 -9.43 -0.76 -17.88
C LEU A 903 -9.29 0.06 -19.15
N ILE A 904 -10.02 1.17 -19.26
CA ILE A 904 -9.94 2.09 -20.40
C ILE A 904 -9.56 3.45 -19.86
N ASN A 905 -8.41 3.97 -20.30
CA ASN A 905 -7.87 5.21 -19.78
C ASN A 905 -8.19 6.37 -20.72
N LYS A 906 -8.99 7.33 -20.24
CA LYS A 906 -9.20 8.63 -20.89
C LYS A 906 -8.95 9.76 -19.90
N THR A 907 -8.00 9.57 -19.00
CA THR A 907 -7.69 10.52 -17.92
C THR A 907 -6.84 11.71 -18.38
N GLY A 908 -6.33 11.67 -19.61
CA GLY A 908 -5.34 12.62 -20.13
C GLY A 908 -3.93 12.36 -19.62
N LYS A 909 -3.71 11.29 -18.84
CA LYS A 909 -2.42 10.92 -18.21
C LYS A 909 -2.08 9.47 -18.50
N ALA A 910 -0.80 9.13 -18.51
CA ALA A 910 -0.35 7.74 -18.49
C ALA A 910 -0.38 7.15 -17.07
N LEU A 911 -0.97 5.95 -16.93
CA LEU A 911 -1.07 5.20 -15.68
C LEU A 911 -0.02 4.08 -15.69
N TYR A 912 1.22 4.44 -15.36
CA TYR A 912 2.35 3.51 -15.29
C TYR A 912 2.77 3.28 -13.84
N ASN A 913 2.99 2.01 -13.49
CA ASN A 913 3.52 1.60 -12.19
C ASN A 913 2.57 1.81 -10.99
N GLU A 914 1.26 1.90 -11.26
CA GLU A 914 0.23 1.84 -10.22
C GLU A 914 -0.12 0.36 -9.94
N GLY A 915 -0.28 -0.02 -8.68
CA GLY A 915 -0.71 -1.37 -8.33
C GLY A 915 -2.18 -1.56 -8.67
N VAL A 916 -2.51 -2.61 -9.42
CA VAL A 916 -3.90 -3.07 -9.58
C VAL A 916 -4.00 -4.50 -9.07
N SER A 917 -5.05 -4.78 -8.30
CA SER A 917 -5.31 -6.11 -7.76
C SER A 917 -6.75 -6.48 -8.00
N ALA A 918 -7.02 -7.71 -8.46
CA ALA A 918 -8.37 -8.24 -8.24
C ALA A 918 -8.43 -8.78 -6.80
N ALA A 919 -9.57 -8.59 -6.16
CA ALA A 919 -9.81 -8.97 -4.78
C ALA A 919 -11.04 -9.86 -4.68
N ALA A 920 -11.01 -10.85 -3.79
CA ALA A 920 -12.17 -11.66 -3.45
C ALA A 920 -12.22 -11.91 -1.93
N TYR A 921 -13.38 -11.70 -1.33
CA TYR A 921 -13.64 -12.00 0.07
C TYR A 921 -14.47 -13.28 0.17
N VAL A 922 -13.85 -14.36 0.64
CA VAL A 922 -14.41 -15.72 0.59
C VAL A 922 -15.03 -16.10 1.92
N LEU A 923 -16.12 -16.87 1.86
CA LEU A 923 -16.82 -17.45 3.00
C LEU A 923 -16.94 -18.97 2.78
N PRO A 924 -15.88 -19.76 3.05
CA PRO A 924 -15.95 -21.22 2.92
C PRO A 924 -16.97 -21.83 3.88
N ASP A 925 -17.22 -21.14 4.99
CA ASP A 925 -18.12 -21.56 6.05
C ASP A 925 -18.74 -20.40 6.82
N ASP A 926 -19.99 -20.54 7.28
CA ASP A 926 -20.69 -19.59 8.15
C ASP A 926 -20.02 -19.46 9.53
N ARG A 927 -19.24 -20.48 9.93
CA ARG A 927 -18.35 -20.43 11.08
C ARG A 927 -16.90 -20.24 10.62
N HIS A 928 -16.37 -19.06 10.88
CA HIS A 928 -15.03 -18.67 10.42
C HIS A 928 -13.91 -19.56 10.99
N ASP A 929 -14.09 -20.14 12.18
CA ASP A 929 -13.18 -21.08 12.85
C ASP A 929 -13.23 -22.51 12.27
N GLU A 930 -14.22 -22.81 11.42
CA GLU A 930 -14.33 -24.08 10.70
C GLU A 930 -13.76 -24.00 9.28
N SER A 931 -13.38 -22.80 8.83
CA SER A 931 -12.81 -22.55 7.52
C SER A 931 -11.30 -22.81 7.50
N TRP A 932 -10.79 -23.20 6.35
CA TRP A 932 -9.36 -23.40 6.13
C TRP A 932 -8.90 -22.95 4.75
N VAL A 933 -7.61 -22.63 4.65
CA VAL A 933 -6.96 -22.21 3.39
C VAL A 933 -5.66 -22.98 3.19
N SER A 934 -5.31 -23.30 1.94
CA SER A 934 -4.05 -23.95 1.60
C SER A 934 -3.43 -23.41 0.31
N GLY A 935 -2.12 -23.15 0.34
CA GLY A 935 -1.29 -22.61 -0.75
C GLY A 935 -0.23 -23.60 -1.27
N LYS A 936 1.00 -23.11 -1.51
CA LYS A 936 2.13 -23.84 -2.14
C LYS A 936 2.64 -25.06 -1.34
N ASP A 937 2.50 -25.06 -0.01
CA ASP A 937 3.25 -25.97 0.88
C ASP A 937 2.46 -27.15 1.45
N LYS A 938 1.25 -27.43 0.98
CA LYS A 938 0.31 -28.45 1.53
C LYS A 938 -0.13 -28.22 2.99
N ASP A 939 0.49 -27.31 3.73
CA ASP A 939 0.01 -26.91 5.04
C ASP A 939 -1.36 -26.23 4.93
N ILE A 940 -2.21 -26.51 5.91
CA ILE A 940 -3.58 -26.00 6.01
C ILE A 940 -3.59 -24.93 7.09
N PHE A 941 -3.89 -23.69 6.70
CA PHE A 941 -4.16 -22.62 7.65
C PHE A 941 -5.61 -22.72 8.12
N CYS A 942 -5.81 -22.94 9.42
CA CYS A 942 -7.13 -22.91 10.04
C CYS A 942 -7.51 -21.45 10.33
N CYS A 943 -8.55 -20.96 9.67
CA CYS A 943 -9.04 -19.60 9.84
C CYS A 943 -9.65 -19.40 11.23
N GLY A 944 -9.83 -18.15 11.67
CA GLY A 944 -10.52 -17.85 12.94
C GLY A 944 -9.67 -17.90 14.22
N ALA A 945 -8.60 -18.71 14.25
CA ALA A 945 -7.75 -18.87 15.45
C ALA A 945 -6.52 -17.93 15.50
N GLY A 946 -6.15 -17.31 14.37
CA GLY A 946 -5.03 -16.40 14.26
C GLY A 946 -5.06 -15.57 12.98
N GLN A 947 -4.07 -14.68 12.82
CA GLN A 947 -3.87 -13.86 11.63
C GLN A 947 -2.69 -14.41 10.83
N GLY A 948 -2.82 -14.48 9.50
CA GLY A 948 -1.75 -14.95 8.62
C GLY A 948 -2.02 -14.59 7.17
N GLY A 949 -0.98 -14.62 6.34
CA GLY A 949 -1.10 -14.50 4.89
C GLY A 949 -0.18 -15.47 4.17
N TYR A 950 -0.61 -15.98 3.02
CA TYR A 950 0.10 -17.02 2.27
C TYR A 950 0.14 -16.66 0.79
N GLN A 951 1.24 -16.98 0.12
CA GLN A 951 1.35 -16.90 -1.35
C GLN A 951 0.90 -18.21 -1.99
N GLY A 952 0.15 -18.12 -3.08
CA GLY A 952 -0.27 -19.26 -3.90
C GLY A 952 0.83 -19.70 -4.87
N ASP A 953 0.76 -20.94 -5.33
CA ASP A 953 1.59 -21.50 -6.42
C ASP A 953 0.96 -21.28 -7.81
N GLY A 954 0.09 -20.28 -7.94
CA GLY A 954 -0.86 -20.11 -9.05
C GLY A 954 -2.26 -20.66 -8.74
N VAL A 955 -2.45 -21.34 -7.60
CA VAL A 955 -3.77 -21.69 -7.07
C VAL A 955 -3.80 -21.60 -5.55
N ILE A 956 -4.89 -21.07 -5.00
CA ILE A 956 -5.18 -21.07 -3.55
C ILE A 956 -6.49 -21.81 -3.31
N ARG A 957 -6.48 -22.69 -2.31
CA ARG A 957 -7.60 -23.58 -1.96
C ARG A 957 -8.27 -23.09 -0.70
N PHE A 958 -9.59 -23.06 -0.71
CA PHE A 958 -10.42 -22.65 0.40
C PHE A 958 -11.45 -23.75 0.68
N GLY A 959 -11.64 -24.11 1.93
CA GLY A 959 -12.62 -25.12 2.31
C GLY A 959 -13.06 -25.01 3.77
N SER A 960 -13.85 -26.00 4.18
CA SER A 960 -14.41 -26.11 5.53
C SER A 960 -14.12 -27.49 6.10
N HIS A 961 -13.98 -27.61 7.42
CA HIS A 961 -13.96 -28.91 8.09
C HIS A 961 -15.34 -29.59 8.13
N ARG A 962 -16.41 -28.85 7.82
CA ARG A 962 -17.82 -29.31 7.83
C ARG A 962 -18.35 -29.71 6.46
N SER A 963 -17.56 -29.56 5.40
CA SER A 963 -17.97 -29.78 4.01
C SER A 963 -16.82 -30.32 3.18
N GLU A 964 -17.13 -31.21 2.23
CA GLU A 964 -16.14 -31.73 1.28
C GLU A 964 -15.89 -30.79 0.09
N ASP A 965 -16.85 -29.91 -0.22
CA ASP A 965 -16.72 -28.93 -1.30
C ASP A 965 -15.60 -27.92 -0.99
N ARG A 966 -14.83 -27.54 -2.01
CA ARG A 966 -13.70 -26.61 -1.93
C ARG A 966 -13.75 -25.63 -3.09
N LEU A 967 -13.32 -24.41 -2.83
CA LEU A 967 -13.09 -23.38 -3.84
C LEU A 967 -11.59 -23.29 -4.15
N HIS A 968 -11.24 -23.31 -5.42
CA HIS A 968 -9.89 -23.07 -5.92
C HIS A 968 -9.89 -21.76 -6.69
N ILE A 969 -9.12 -20.78 -6.23
CA ILE A 969 -8.91 -19.54 -6.98
C ILE A 969 -7.59 -19.68 -7.73
N VAL A 970 -7.65 -19.60 -9.06
CA VAL A 970 -6.54 -19.83 -9.98
C VAL A 970 -6.13 -18.53 -10.63
N ASN A 971 -4.82 -18.27 -10.66
CA ASN A 971 -4.22 -17.12 -11.33
C ASN A 971 -3.03 -17.53 -12.19
N HIS A 972 -2.67 -16.71 -13.17
CA HIS A 972 -1.55 -17.00 -14.06
C HIS A 972 -0.20 -16.88 -13.29
N PRO A 973 0.55 -17.96 -13.07
CA PRO A 973 1.69 -17.98 -12.14
C PRO A 973 2.86 -17.09 -12.58
N ALA A 974 3.07 -16.91 -13.88
CA ALA A 974 4.17 -16.08 -14.40
C ALA A 974 3.82 -14.59 -14.64
N ARG A 975 2.55 -14.21 -14.51
CA ARG A 975 2.05 -12.86 -14.91
C ARG A 975 1.29 -12.14 -13.81
N SER A 976 0.95 -12.84 -12.74
CA SER A 976 0.17 -12.33 -11.63
C SER A 976 0.62 -13.01 -10.34
N GLU A 977 0.50 -12.29 -9.22
CA GLU A 977 0.89 -12.81 -7.91
C GLU A 977 -0.34 -12.91 -7.01
N GLY A 978 -0.78 -14.14 -6.77
CA GLY A 978 -1.90 -14.46 -5.90
C GLY A 978 -1.44 -14.63 -4.46
N ALA A 979 -2.01 -13.86 -3.55
CA ALA A 979 -1.80 -13.96 -2.12
C ALA A 979 -3.13 -13.96 -1.39
N MET A 980 -3.15 -14.53 -0.20
CA MET A 980 -4.30 -14.53 0.67
C MET A 980 -3.95 -13.98 2.04
N TYR A 981 -4.94 -13.42 2.71
CA TYR A 981 -4.87 -12.93 4.06
C TYR A 981 -6.10 -13.43 4.83
N SER A 982 -5.90 -13.89 6.07
CA SER A 982 -7.00 -14.20 6.97
C SER A 982 -6.71 -13.77 8.39
N ASN A 983 -7.77 -13.37 9.12
CA ASN A 983 -7.75 -13.17 10.56
C ASN A 983 -9.00 -13.80 11.20
N ASN A 984 -9.44 -13.31 12.35
CA ASN A 984 -10.63 -13.82 13.04
C ASN A 984 -11.98 -13.37 12.44
N THR A 985 -12.00 -12.49 11.44
CA THR A 985 -13.25 -11.95 10.86
C THR A 985 -13.33 -12.01 9.33
N VAL A 986 -12.19 -12.01 8.62
CA VAL A 986 -12.16 -11.96 7.15
C VAL A 986 -11.18 -12.96 6.56
N ILE A 987 -11.56 -13.54 5.41
CA ILE A 987 -10.69 -14.29 4.50
C ILE A 987 -10.67 -13.54 3.17
N GLY A 988 -9.54 -12.89 2.86
CA GLY A 988 -9.33 -12.14 1.63
C GLY A 988 -8.33 -12.82 0.72
N TYR A 989 -8.59 -12.76 -0.58
CA TYR A 989 -7.69 -13.13 -1.66
C TYR A 989 -7.38 -11.88 -2.49
N TYR A 990 -6.12 -11.69 -2.86
CA TYR A 990 -5.62 -10.58 -3.66
C TYR A 990 -4.69 -11.09 -4.73
N CYS A 991 -4.90 -10.66 -5.97
CA CYS A 991 -4.06 -11.03 -7.10
C CYS A 991 -3.52 -9.79 -7.78
N LYS A 992 -2.25 -9.50 -7.54
CA LYS A 992 -1.56 -8.29 -8.02
C LYS A 992 -1.14 -8.46 -9.47
N GLN A 993 -1.35 -7.40 -10.25
CA GLN A 993 -0.88 -7.25 -11.62
C GLN A 993 -0.31 -5.85 -11.82
N ALA A 994 0.60 -5.69 -12.78
CA ALA A 994 1.20 -4.39 -13.07
C ALA A 994 0.28 -3.58 -14.00
N LEU A 995 -0.01 -2.32 -13.64
CA LEU A 995 -0.75 -1.40 -14.50
C LEU A 995 0.22 -0.60 -15.39
N TRP A 996 0.12 -0.81 -16.70
CA TRP A 996 0.81 -0.04 -17.73
C TRP A 996 -0.21 0.36 -18.78
N LEU A 997 -0.75 1.56 -18.67
CA LEU A 997 -1.86 1.99 -19.51
C LEU A 997 -1.73 3.45 -19.94
N SER A 998 -1.46 3.69 -21.22
CA SER A 998 -1.34 5.05 -21.78
C SER A 998 -2.72 5.72 -21.90
N ASP A 999 -2.72 7.04 -22.08
CA ASP A 999 -3.97 7.76 -22.35
C ASP A 999 -4.55 7.35 -23.71
N GLY A 1000 -5.87 7.15 -23.77
CA GLY A 1000 -6.60 6.67 -24.94
C GLY A 1000 -6.56 5.16 -25.15
N GLU A 1001 -5.74 4.41 -24.40
CA GLU A 1001 -5.60 2.96 -24.54
C GLU A 1001 -6.56 2.18 -23.63
N SER A 1002 -6.62 0.87 -23.83
CA SER A 1002 -7.25 -0.06 -22.90
C SER A 1002 -6.32 -1.22 -22.55
N LEU A 1003 -6.35 -1.64 -21.29
CA LEU A 1003 -5.62 -2.79 -20.77
C LEU A 1003 -6.62 -3.86 -20.32
N THR A 1004 -6.39 -5.10 -20.71
CA THR A 1004 -7.08 -6.26 -20.16
C THR A 1004 -6.17 -6.95 -19.15
N LEU A 1005 -6.72 -7.26 -17.97
CA LEU A 1005 -5.99 -8.00 -16.94
C LEU A 1005 -6.08 -9.51 -17.21
N GLU A 1006 -5.12 -10.26 -16.67
CA GLU A 1006 -5.14 -11.73 -16.73
C GLU A 1006 -6.41 -12.25 -16.02
N PRO A 1007 -7.16 -13.18 -16.65
CA PRO A 1007 -8.33 -13.79 -16.04
C PRO A 1007 -8.01 -14.54 -14.74
N GLN A 1008 -9.02 -14.62 -13.87
CA GLN A 1008 -8.97 -15.41 -12.64
C GLN A 1008 -10.12 -16.41 -12.64
N PHE A 1009 -9.84 -17.63 -12.23
CA PHE A 1009 -10.83 -18.69 -12.25
C PHE A 1009 -11.18 -19.15 -10.84
N TYR A 1010 -12.48 -19.21 -10.56
CA TYR A 1010 -13.05 -19.73 -9.32
C TYR A 1010 -13.61 -21.10 -9.64
N VAL A 1011 -12.94 -22.16 -9.16
CA VAL A 1011 -13.20 -23.54 -9.55
C VAL A 1011 -13.66 -24.34 -8.32
N PHE A 1012 -14.88 -24.86 -8.37
CA PHE A 1012 -15.40 -25.71 -7.30
C PHE A 1012 -15.12 -27.19 -7.57
N HIS A 1013 -14.56 -27.88 -6.56
CA HIS A 1013 -14.30 -29.31 -6.60
C HIS A 1013 -14.17 -29.86 -5.17
N ASN A 1014 -14.32 -31.18 -4.98
CA ASN A 1014 -14.21 -31.81 -3.65
C ASN A 1014 -12.79 -32.33 -3.32
N GLN A 1015 -11.82 -32.11 -4.20
CA GLN A 1015 -10.42 -32.52 -4.02
C GLN A 1015 -9.50 -31.32 -4.22
N ASP A 1016 -8.31 -31.37 -3.62
CA ASP A 1016 -7.24 -30.38 -3.81
C ASP A 1016 -6.64 -30.48 -5.20
N LEU A 1017 -7.13 -29.64 -6.11
CA LEU A 1017 -6.61 -29.51 -7.47
C LEU A 1017 -5.28 -28.77 -7.44
N LYS A 1018 -4.32 -29.20 -8.25
CA LYS A 1018 -2.98 -28.60 -8.39
C LYS A 1018 -2.92 -27.64 -9.56
N ILE A 1019 -2.01 -26.65 -9.51
CA ILE A 1019 -1.80 -25.73 -10.64
C ILE A 1019 -1.44 -26.49 -11.94
N ALA A 1020 -0.67 -27.57 -11.84
CA ALA A 1020 -0.32 -28.41 -12.99
C ALA A 1020 -1.56 -29.07 -13.65
N GLU A 1021 -2.59 -29.36 -12.87
CA GLU A 1021 -3.84 -29.94 -13.35
C GLU A 1021 -4.75 -28.86 -13.97
N LEU A 1022 -4.68 -27.62 -13.47
CA LEU A 1022 -5.54 -26.49 -13.85
C LEU A 1022 -4.92 -25.56 -14.91
N ASN A 1023 -3.69 -25.79 -15.34
CA ASN A 1023 -2.95 -24.89 -16.24
C ASN A 1023 -3.64 -24.64 -17.60
N GLY A 1024 -4.57 -25.50 -18.02
CA GLY A 1024 -5.38 -25.29 -19.22
C GLY A 1024 -6.23 -24.02 -19.14
N LEU A 1025 -6.62 -23.58 -17.93
CA LEU A 1025 -7.34 -22.34 -17.72
C LEU A 1025 -6.47 -21.10 -18.02
N ASN A 1026 -5.14 -21.18 -17.82
CA ASN A 1026 -4.22 -20.08 -18.09
C ASN A 1026 -4.07 -19.75 -19.58
N GLY A 1027 -4.51 -20.65 -20.48
CA GLY A 1027 -4.52 -20.41 -21.93
C GLY A 1027 -5.73 -19.61 -22.42
N ILE A 1028 -6.72 -19.36 -21.56
CA ILE A 1028 -7.95 -18.67 -21.93
C ILE A 1028 -7.68 -17.16 -22.01
N SER A 1029 -8.03 -16.58 -23.14
CA SER A 1029 -8.00 -15.13 -23.35
C SER A 1029 -9.29 -14.71 -24.03
N PHE A 1030 -9.76 -13.50 -23.75
CA PHE A 1030 -10.96 -12.93 -24.38
C PHE A 1030 -10.56 -11.89 -25.41
N ARG A 1031 -11.22 -11.88 -26.56
CA ARG A 1031 -11.10 -10.81 -27.55
C ARG A 1031 -12.40 -10.03 -27.58
N LEU A 1032 -12.32 -8.73 -27.30
CA LEU A 1032 -13.43 -7.83 -27.54
C LEU A 1032 -13.35 -7.39 -29.00
N ASN A 1033 -14.47 -7.46 -29.70
CA ASN A 1033 -14.57 -6.80 -30.99
C ASN A 1033 -14.67 -5.31 -30.70
N ASP A 1034 -13.56 -4.58 -30.79
CA ASP A 1034 -13.59 -3.13 -30.74
C ASP A 1034 -14.35 -2.64 -31.98
N GLN A 1035 -15.59 -2.19 -31.79
CA GLN A 1035 -16.33 -1.36 -32.75
C GLN A 1035 -16.21 0.11 -32.38
#